data_AF-A0A418T8Z5-F1
#
_entry.id   AF-A0A418T8Z5-F1
#
_cell.length_a   1.000
_cell.length_b   1.000
_cell.length_c   1.000
_cell.angle_alpha   90.00
_cell.angle_beta   90.00
_cell.angle_gamma   90.00
#
_symmetry.space_group_name_H-M   'P 1'
#
loop_
_entity.id
_entity.type
_entity.pdbx_description
1 polymer ?
#
loop_
_entity_poly.entity_id
_entity_poly.type
_entity_poly.pdbx_seq_one_letter_code
_entity_poly.pdbx_strand_id
1 'polypeptide(L)'
;MASKQLEKEIALSNIIHKPLKIDERASLEADSLKKKVLDRVVILDSKHGEDQWKHRGDGESRLIEGGMLELTSPNLMDHWPEGSPSDGDYSTYGSVAAYRSFEHENWESYNRISFEIYPDCSGMANPHIKVAIRNDGKIKIPDMYDREGFNVINLKNKEWNQCSMEIPDLPRDEITELSFKYDMYGKDRATGDTVNYLIKNVYLERVEYPNISKGWQPRHKDVIFSHNGYHPEHAKTVLIAGKREASFSVMLLETGEEKFSGQVQGTETTIGSFSIADFTPLAEEGTYIIRIGDLISKQFRIGNSVDRWEDSIWKSLNFIYCERCGCPIHGIHGSCHEDITARHNGGMIIFNGGWHDAGDVSQQLVQTAEVALSLYEMAEQVKDHNLPLYLRLVEEGEWGVDFLLKTRFGDGYRATSAGIRIWSDGIIGNMDDMYARVHNNPYENFFCAGIEAKISMLMEEGHILKDKLAQVAVQDFRYAVEEFEKDGFSRLPIFWEHTYMTSESLFLATASWAASLLFSLTGEEEYARKAERYLDDVMASQETEGIRTDAGEVVSGFFYRNPEKKVVMHFNHQAREHLYLMALSEIIGSQPDHEKLASWMGAVEHYGSYIKFLTAYTAPYPMIASGIYHIDEHKDQASFDVQHLLVGDQAKEQYGEQLQQAVRLNDEYYLKRFPVWFSFKGNNAIVLSTGKAAALAGILLNDQKLIQIAEEQLHWIVGKNPFNQSLMYGEGYNFAQQYTVLSGEMVGEIPVGIQTFENEDVPYWPQMNSATYKEVWVGLAGKWMTLVADLYAYDKQK
;
A
#
# COMPACT_ATOMS: atom_id res chain seq x y z
N MET A 1 3.08 13.40 -20.28
CA MET A 1 2.16 14.53 -20.55
C MET A 1 0.80 14.20 -19.99
N ALA A 2 0.37 14.98 -18.99
CA ALA A 2 -0.89 14.82 -18.30
C ALA A 2 -2.11 14.92 -19.20
N SER A 3 -3.16 14.15 -18.88
CA SER A 3 -4.45 14.36 -19.57
C SER A 3 -4.87 15.83 -19.42
N LYS A 4 -5.48 16.44 -20.46
CA LYS A 4 -5.91 17.85 -20.43
C LYS A 4 -6.76 18.22 -19.20
N GLN A 5 -7.50 17.24 -18.69
CA GLN A 5 -8.28 17.41 -17.46
C GLN A 5 -7.38 17.44 -16.23
N LEU A 6 -6.42 16.51 -16.11
CA LEU A 6 -5.45 16.50 -15.02
C LEU A 6 -4.61 17.78 -15.03
N GLU A 7 -4.09 18.23 -16.18
CA GLU A 7 -3.34 19.50 -16.30
C GLU A 7 -4.13 20.70 -15.75
N LYS A 8 -5.44 20.73 -15.99
CA LYS A 8 -6.32 21.77 -15.46
C LYS A 8 -6.45 21.66 -13.94
N GLU A 9 -6.69 20.47 -13.41
CA GLU A 9 -6.82 20.25 -11.96
C GLU A 9 -5.50 20.56 -11.23
N ILE A 10 -4.39 20.16 -11.83
CA ILE A 10 -3.03 20.54 -11.46
C ILE A 10 -2.91 22.07 -11.32
N ALA A 11 -3.32 22.85 -12.33
CA ALA A 11 -3.24 24.30 -12.25
C ALA A 11 -4.17 24.88 -11.16
N LEU A 12 -5.38 24.32 -11.01
CA LEU A 12 -6.37 24.76 -10.02
C LEU A 12 -6.01 24.40 -8.58
N SER A 13 -5.26 23.30 -8.41
CA SER A 13 -4.72 22.86 -7.12
C SER A 13 -3.60 23.75 -6.62
N ASN A 14 -3.25 24.78 -7.39
CA ASN A 14 -2.04 25.55 -7.23
C ASN A 14 -0.77 24.67 -7.25
N ILE A 15 -0.80 23.51 -7.95
CA ILE A 15 0.28 22.49 -8.11
C ILE A 15 1.33 22.61 -7.01
N ILE A 16 1.25 21.84 -5.95
CA ILE A 16 0.07 21.15 -5.43
C ILE A 16 0.00 21.69 -4.00
N HIS A 17 -0.82 22.72 -3.80
CA HIS A 17 -1.04 23.33 -2.49
C HIS A 17 -2.53 23.32 -2.11
N LYS A 18 -3.31 22.50 -2.82
CA LYS A 18 -4.69 22.12 -2.58
C LYS A 18 -4.89 20.70 -3.13
N PRO A 19 -5.75 19.88 -2.52
CA PRO A 19 -6.04 18.55 -3.05
C PRO A 19 -6.55 18.60 -4.50
N LEU A 20 -6.02 17.71 -5.34
CA LEU A 20 -6.54 17.45 -6.68
C LEU A 20 -7.96 16.89 -6.58
N LYS A 21 -8.77 17.18 -7.61
CA LYS A 21 -10.10 16.61 -7.78
C LYS A 21 -10.10 15.62 -8.93
N ILE A 22 -10.94 14.61 -8.82
CA ILE A 22 -11.14 13.61 -9.88
C ILE A 22 -12.61 13.49 -10.28
N ASP A 23 -12.81 12.88 -11.44
CA ASP A 23 -14.12 12.48 -11.90
C ASP A 23 -14.49 11.10 -11.35
N GLU A 24 -15.28 11.07 -10.29
CA GLU A 24 -15.79 9.86 -9.65
C GLU A 24 -16.71 9.01 -10.56
N ARG A 25 -17.13 9.50 -11.74
CA ARG A 25 -17.98 8.70 -12.66
C ARG A 25 -17.32 7.42 -13.15
N ALA A 26 -15.99 7.34 -13.05
CA ALA A 26 -15.17 6.17 -13.37
C ALA A 26 -14.91 5.24 -12.17
N SER A 27 -15.46 5.54 -10.98
CA SER A 27 -15.28 4.75 -9.77
C SER A 27 -16.13 3.47 -9.75
N LEU A 28 -15.76 2.54 -8.88
CA LEU A 28 -16.48 1.29 -8.63
C LEU A 28 -17.90 1.56 -8.09
N GLU A 29 -18.05 2.52 -7.19
CA GLU A 29 -19.33 2.91 -6.58
C GLU A 29 -20.28 3.47 -7.63
N ALA A 30 -19.77 4.32 -8.53
CA ALA A 30 -20.55 4.88 -9.62
C ALA A 30 -21.02 3.81 -10.63
N ASP A 31 -20.24 2.75 -10.84
CA ASP A 31 -20.68 1.58 -11.64
C ASP A 31 -21.72 0.73 -10.90
N SER A 32 -21.50 0.46 -9.61
CA SER A 32 -22.42 -0.32 -8.77
C SER A 32 -23.84 0.25 -8.80
N LEU A 33 -24.00 1.57 -8.67
CA LEU A 33 -25.32 2.22 -8.67
C LEU A 33 -26.10 2.07 -9.99
N LYS A 34 -25.42 1.78 -11.12
CA LYS A 34 -26.05 1.59 -12.44
C LYS A 34 -26.58 0.18 -12.64
N LYS A 35 -26.20 -0.79 -11.78
CA LYS A 35 -26.58 -2.19 -11.93
C LYS A 35 -28.07 -2.40 -11.69
N LYS A 36 -28.69 -3.25 -12.52
CA LYS A 36 -30.09 -3.61 -12.41
C LYS A 36 -30.35 -4.43 -11.14
N VAL A 37 -31.30 -3.95 -10.34
CA VAL A 37 -31.84 -4.67 -9.18
C VAL A 37 -32.88 -5.68 -9.67
N LEU A 38 -32.67 -6.95 -9.33
CA LEU A 38 -33.55 -8.07 -9.66
C LEU A 38 -34.55 -8.36 -8.54
N ASP A 39 -34.15 -8.14 -7.29
CA ASP A 39 -34.95 -8.39 -6.10
C ASP A 39 -34.53 -7.46 -4.95
N ARG A 40 -35.44 -7.17 -4.03
CA ARG A 40 -35.24 -6.21 -2.95
C ARG A 40 -36.05 -6.58 -1.71
N VAL A 41 -35.38 -6.56 -0.55
CA VAL A 41 -35.97 -6.60 0.79
C VAL A 41 -35.76 -5.26 1.48
N VAL A 42 -36.80 -4.79 2.17
CA VAL A 42 -36.77 -3.56 2.95
C VAL A 42 -36.25 -3.84 4.36
N ILE A 43 -35.15 -3.18 4.72
CA ILE A 43 -34.61 -3.20 6.09
C ILE A 43 -35.04 -1.96 6.86
N LEU A 44 -35.09 -0.79 6.21
CA LEU A 44 -35.61 0.45 6.78
C LEU A 44 -36.32 1.27 5.70
N ASP A 45 -37.61 1.53 5.88
CA ASP A 45 -38.37 2.54 5.13
C ASP A 45 -39.48 3.16 5.98
N SER A 46 -40.18 4.14 5.40
CA SER A 46 -41.28 4.86 6.06
C SER A 46 -42.61 4.09 6.13
N LYS A 47 -42.66 2.84 5.63
CA LYS A 47 -43.90 2.10 5.38
C LYS A 47 -44.07 0.86 6.25
N HIS A 48 -43.00 0.25 6.72
CA HIS A 48 -43.05 -1.00 7.50
C HIS A 48 -42.77 -0.70 8.98
N GLY A 49 -43.75 -1.02 9.83
CA GLY A 49 -43.91 -0.51 11.19
C GLY A 49 -42.92 -1.01 12.24
N GLU A 50 -42.92 -0.24 13.34
CA GLU A 50 -42.15 -0.35 14.60
C GLU A 50 -40.63 -0.12 14.48
N ASP A 51 -40.09 0.68 15.42
CA ASP A 51 -38.65 0.93 15.53
C ASP A 51 -37.94 -0.32 16.05
N GLN A 52 -37.23 -1.01 15.16
CA GLN A 52 -36.41 -2.18 15.48
C GLN A 52 -34.93 -1.85 15.66
N TRP A 53 -34.54 -0.58 15.47
CA TRP A 53 -33.18 -0.13 15.65
C TRP A 53 -32.93 0.17 17.13
N LYS A 54 -31.78 -0.27 17.61
CA LYS A 54 -31.34 -0.13 19.00
C LYS A 54 -30.08 0.71 19.06
N HIS A 55 -29.89 1.35 20.20
CA HIS A 55 -28.74 2.20 20.49
C HIS A 55 -27.61 1.44 21.21
N ARG A 56 -26.35 1.81 20.91
CA ARG A 56 -25.14 1.40 21.65
C ARG A 56 -24.11 2.53 21.64
N GLY A 57 -23.43 2.76 22.77
CA GLY A 57 -22.32 3.74 22.87
C GLY A 57 -22.74 5.14 23.38
N ASP A 58 -21.83 6.11 23.30
CA ASP A 58 -21.87 7.37 24.07
C ASP A 58 -22.64 8.53 23.40
N GLY A 59 -23.25 8.30 22.24
CA GLY A 59 -24.13 9.26 21.56
C GLY A 59 -25.62 8.94 21.74
N GLU A 60 -26.45 9.32 20.76
CA GLU A 60 -27.87 8.96 20.71
C GLU A 60 -28.24 8.38 19.33
N SER A 61 -29.22 7.47 19.30
CA SER A 61 -29.89 7.07 18.07
C SER A 61 -31.39 6.93 18.28
N ARG A 62 -32.17 7.32 17.26
CA ARG A 62 -33.64 7.26 17.29
C ARG A 62 -34.23 7.25 15.90
N LEU A 63 -35.40 6.63 15.75
CA LEU A 63 -36.22 6.78 14.55
C LEU A 63 -37.02 8.09 14.62
N ILE A 64 -36.87 8.96 13.60
CA ILE A 64 -37.55 10.26 13.49
C ILE A 64 -38.68 10.23 12.44
N GLU A 65 -39.44 11.32 12.36
CA GLU A 65 -40.56 11.47 11.42
C GLU A 65 -40.13 11.19 9.98
N GLY A 66 -40.92 10.39 9.26
CA GLY A 66 -40.59 9.95 7.89
C GLY A 66 -39.77 8.67 7.81
N GLY A 67 -39.58 7.93 8.91
CA GLY A 67 -38.90 6.63 8.92
C GLY A 67 -37.39 6.72 8.71
N MET A 68 -36.80 7.86 9.10
CA MET A 68 -35.36 8.07 9.04
C MET A 68 -34.75 7.73 10.40
N LEU A 69 -33.61 7.05 10.37
CA LEU A 69 -32.79 6.79 11.56
C LEU A 69 -31.83 7.96 11.75
N GLU A 70 -31.94 8.64 12.88
CA GLU A 70 -31.01 9.69 13.29
C GLU A 70 -29.95 9.09 14.24
N LEU A 71 -28.68 9.38 13.99
CA LEU A 71 -27.53 8.99 14.81
C LEU A 71 -26.71 10.25 15.13
N THR A 72 -26.61 10.61 16.40
CA THR A 72 -25.90 11.80 16.87
C THR A 72 -24.83 11.43 17.89
N SER A 73 -23.76 12.23 17.95
CA SER A 73 -22.69 12.05 18.91
C SER A 73 -21.97 13.37 19.17
N PRO A 74 -21.44 13.60 20.39
CA PRO A 74 -20.36 14.55 20.56
C PRO A 74 -19.12 14.09 19.78
N ASN A 75 -18.22 15.02 19.46
CA ASN A 75 -16.91 14.69 18.87
C ASN A 75 -15.83 14.39 19.93
N LEU A 76 -16.01 14.86 21.16
CA LEU A 76 -15.06 14.69 22.27
C LEU A 76 -15.78 14.11 23.50
N MET A 77 -15.07 13.26 24.23
CA MET A 77 -15.42 12.79 25.56
C MET A 77 -14.36 13.26 26.55
N ASP A 78 -14.71 13.41 27.82
CA ASP A 78 -13.80 13.80 28.90
C ASP A 78 -13.04 12.60 29.51
N HIS A 79 -13.12 11.45 28.87
CA HIS A 79 -12.48 10.20 29.25
C HIS A 79 -12.20 9.33 28.01
N TRP A 80 -11.27 8.39 28.16
CA TRP A 80 -11.08 7.31 27.19
C TRP A 80 -12.13 6.20 27.38
N PRO A 81 -12.51 5.48 26.31
CA PRO A 81 -13.40 4.33 26.40
C PRO A 81 -12.91 3.28 27.40
N GLU A 82 -13.85 2.52 27.97
CA GLU A 82 -13.50 1.44 28.89
C GLU A 82 -12.59 0.40 28.20
N GLY A 83 -11.43 0.12 28.81
CA GLY A 83 -10.42 -0.81 28.28
C GLY A 83 -9.32 -0.16 27.45
N SER A 84 -9.45 1.13 27.10
CA SER A 84 -8.37 1.89 26.45
C SER A 84 -7.18 2.14 27.39
N PRO A 85 -5.95 2.26 26.84
CA PRO A 85 -4.79 2.76 27.58
C PRO A 85 -5.08 4.11 28.24
N SER A 86 -4.51 4.34 29.42
CA SER A 86 -4.74 5.58 30.19
C SER A 86 -4.18 6.84 29.52
N ASP A 87 -3.18 6.66 28.66
CA ASP A 87 -2.55 7.68 27.83
C ASP A 87 -3.19 7.82 26.44
N GLY A 88 -4.27 7.08 26.18
CA GLY A 88 -4.99 7.16 24.91
C GLY A 88 -4.28 6.54 23.71
N ASP A 89 -3.18 5.79 23.91
CA ASP A 89 -2.43 5.16 22.80
C ASP A 89 -3.39 4.37 21.90
N TYR A 90 -3.37 4.71 20.61
CA TYR A 90 -4.20 4.11 19.56
C TYR A 90 -5.72 4.03 19.86
N SER A 91 -6.24 4.91 20.72
CA SER A 91 -7.65 4.97 21.12
C SER A 91 -8.45 6.03 20.36
N THR A 92 -9.78 5.91 20.40
CA THR A 92 -10.74 6.95 20.02
C THR A 92 -11.40 7.52 21.27
N TYR A 93 -12.08 8.66 21.21
CA TYR A 93 -12.75 9.22 22.40
C TYR A 93 -13.99 8.43 22.85
N GLY A 94 -14.56 7.62 21.97
CA GLY A 94 -15.83 6.94 22.20
C GLY A 94 -16.34 6.30 20.93
N SER A 95 -17.53 5.71 20.99
CA SER A 95 -18.22 5.30 19.77
C SER A 95 -19.72 5.39 19.93
N VAL A 96 -20.45 5.51 18.83
CA VAL A 96 -21.91 5.45 18.78
C VAL A 96 -22.35 4.51 17.67
N ALA A 97 -23.40 3.72 17.91
CA ALA A 97 -23.97 2.86 16.90
C ALA A 97 -25.49 2.76 17.03
N ALA A 98 -26.15 2.73 15.87
CA ALA A 98 -27.50 2.24 15.72
C ALA A 98 -27.45 0.85 15.06
N TYR A 99 -28.08 -0.15 15.65
CA TYR A 99 -28.05 -1.52 15.14
C TYR A 99 -29.42 -2.19 15.13
N ARG A 100 -29.63 -3.12 14.20
CA ARG A 100 -30.80 -3.99 14.13
C ARG A 100 -30.34 -5.44 14.26
N SER A 101 -31.02 -6.19 15.12
CA SER A 101 -30.79 -7.63 15.31
C SER A 101 -31.65 -8.45 14.36
N PHE A 102 -31.15 -9.61 13.94
CA PHE A 102 -31.84 -10.57 13.09
C PHE A 102 -31.77 -11.97 13.72
N GLU A 103 -32.82 -12.77 13.52
CA GLU A 103 -32.92 -14.13 14.08
C GLU A 103 -32.25 -15.15 13.13
N HIS A 104 -30.91 -15.09 13.03
CA HIS A 104 -30.08 -15.98 12.20
C HIS A 104 -30.60 -16.06 10.74
N GLU A 105 -30.80 -14.90 10.10
CA GLU A 105 -31.36 -14.86 8.75
C GLU A 105 -30.34 -15.29 7.69
N ASN A 106 -30.76 -16.08 6.70
CA ASN A 106 -29.94 -16.39 5.54
C ASN A 106 -30.12 -15.32 4.46
N TRP A 107 -29.04 -14.61 4.12
CA TRP A 107 -29.01 -13.56 3.10
C TRP A 107 -28.27 -13.99 1.81
N GLU A 108 -27.97 -15.28 1.63
CA GLU A 108 -27.16 -15.77 0.51
C GLU A 108 -27.76 -15.44 -0.87
N SER A 109 -29.09 -15.32 -0.97
CA SER A 109 -29.80 -14.92 -2.19
C SER A 109 -29.61 -13.45 -2.59
N TYR A 110 -29.04 -12.63 -1.72
CA TYR A 110 -28.77 -11.21 -1.94
C TYR A 110 -27.26 -10.96 -1.97
N ASN A 111 -26.85 -9.89 -2.64
CA ASN A 111 -25.43 -9.61 -2.89
C ASN A 111 -25.09 -8.12 -2.79
N ARG A 112 -26.03 -7.28 -2.33
CA ARG A 112 -25.81 -5.85 -2.14
C ARG A 112 -26.64 -5.30 -0.99
N ILE A 113 -26.04 -4.42 -0.19
CA ILE A 113 -26.75 -3.52 0.73
C ILE A 113 -26.69 -2.12 0.13
N SER A 114 -27.82 -1.41 0.12
CA SER A 114 -27.89 -0.03 -0.36
C SER A 114 -28.68 0.84 0.61
N PHE A 115 -28.29 2.11 0.76
CA PHE A 115 -28.97 3.05 1.64
C PHE A 115 -28.69 4.51 1.22
N GLU A 116 -29.46 5.43 1.78
CA GLU A 116 -29.22 6.87 1.66
C GLU A 116 -28.83 7.44 3.03
N ILE A 117 -27.80 8.29 3.05
CA ILE A 117 -27.33 8.95 4.28
C ILE A 117 -27.07 10.43 4.04
N TYR A 118 -27.46 11.28 5.00
CA TYR A 118 -27.18 12.71 5.02
C TYR A 118 -26.34 13.04 6.26
N PRO A 119 -25.03 13.29 6.11
CA PRO A 119 -24.21 13.85 7.16
C PRO A 119 -24.50 15.35 7.37
N ASP A 120 -24.71 15.73 8.63
CA ASP A 120 -24.73 17.10 9.12
C ASP A 120 -23.64 17.24 10.20
N CYS A 121 -22.40 17.41 9.74
CA CYS A 121 -21.22 17.46 10.60
C CYS A 121 -20.52 18.80 10.43
N SER A 122 -20.83 19.81 11.26
CA SER A 122 -20.32 21.17 11.04
C SER A 122 -18.78 21.21 10.96
N GLY A 123 -18.24 21.72 9.85
CA GLY A 123 -16.81 21.95 9.65
C GLY A 123 -15.91 20.70 9.60
N MET A 124 -16.50 19.49 9.66
CA MET A 124 -15.78 18.23 9.48
C MET A 124 -15.46 18.04 7.99
N ALA A 125 -14.17 17.85 7.68
CA ALA A 125 -13.69 17.68 6.31
C ALA A 125 -14.12 16.34 5.71
N ASN A 126 -13.99 15.25 6.46
CA ASN A 126 -14.39 13.91 6.05
C ASN A 126 -15.41 13.29 7.02
N PRO A 127 -16.72 13.63 6.91
CA PRO A 127 -17.76 12.84 7.54
C PRO A 127 -17.74 11.42 6.95
N HIS A 128 -17.83 10.42 7.81
CA HIS A 128 -17.81 9.02 7.38
C HIS A 128 -18.67 8.17 8.32
N ILE A 129 -19.10 7.01 7.82
CA ILE A 129 -19.86 6.04 8.60
C ILE A 129 -19.28 4.64 8.41
N LYS A 130 -19.27 3.84 9.48
CA LYS A 130 -18.93 2.43 9.43
C LYS A 130 -20.22 1.61 9.38
N VAL A 131 -20.42 0.85 8.32
CA VAL A 131 -21.48 -0.16 8.24
C VAL A 131 -20.88 -1.49 8.66
N ALA A 132 -21.48 -2.16 9.65
CA ALA A 132 -21.01 -3.46 10.12
C ALA A 132 -22.09 -4.53 10.04
N ILE A 133 -21.69 -5.74 9.68
CA ILE A 133 -22.54 -6.93 9.60
C ILE A 133 -21.97 -8.02 10.50
N ARG A 134 -22.85 -8.77 11.19
CA ARG A 134 -22.45 -9.98 11.91
C ARG A 134 -23.06 -11.22 11.30
N ASN A 135 -22.22 -12.22 11.06
CA ASN A 135 -22.61 -13.56 10.63
C ASN A 135 -22.16 -14.55 11.70
N ASP A 136 -23.09 -15.36 12.24
CA ASP A 136 -22.79 -16.40 13.22
C ASP A 136 -22.83 -17.82 12.62
N GLY A 137 -22.77 -17.90 11.28
CA GLY A 137 -22.86 -19.15 10.54
C GLY A 137 -21.52 -19.88 10.46
N LYS A 138 -21.29 -20.60 9.35
CA LYS A 138 -20.10 -21.45 9.18
C LYS A 138 -18.78 -20.68 9.31
N ILE A 139 -18.73 -19.49 8.71
CA ILE A 139 -17.60 -18.57 8.81
C ILE A 139 -18.11 -17.34 9.55
N LYS A 140 -17.53 -17.07 10.72
CA LYS A 140 -17.95 -15.94 11.55
C LYS A 140 -17.48 -14.63 10.94
N ILE A 141 -18.36 -13.63 10.99
CA ILE A 141 -18.07 -12.25 10.64
C ILE A 141 -18.47 -11.35 11.82
N PRO A 142 -17.59 -10.47 12.33
CA PRO A 142 -16.18 -10.35 11.97
C PRO A 142 -15.39 -11.64 12.23
N ASP A 143 -14.28 -11.80 11.52
CA ASP A 143 -13.38 -12.92 11.74
C ASP A 143 -12.57 -12.71 13.03
N MET A 144 -11.75 -13.70 13.41
CA MET A 144 -11.04 -13.67 14.70
C MET A 144 -10.00 -12.54 14.86
N TYR A 145 -9.69 -11.83 13.78
CA TYR A 145 -8.77 -10.71 13.73
C TYR A 145 -9.47 -9.37 13.43
N ASP A 146 -10.81 -9.35 13.38
CA ASP A 146 -11.62 -8.16 13.04
C ASP A 146 -11.28 -7.50 11.69
N ARG A 147 -10.83 -8.30 10.71
CA ARG A 147 -10.44 -7.85 9.36
C ARG A 147 -11.63 -7.72 8.42
N GLU A 148 -12.69 -8.51 8.63
CA GLU A 148 -13.88 -8.54 7.78
C GLU A 148 -15.15 -8.12 8.52
N GLY A 149 -16.21 -7.77 7.78
CA GLY A 149 -17.51 -7.41 8.32
C GLY A 149 -17.74 -5.93 8.56
N PHE A 150 -16.75 -5.09 8.25
CA PHE A 150 -16.82 -3.64 8.39
C PHE A 150 -16.59 -2.96 7.03
N ASN A 151 -17.34 -1.89 6.78
CA ASN A 151 -17.16 -1.04 5.62
C ASN A 151 -17.27 0.42 6.02
N VAL A 152 -16.14 1.12 6.06
CA VAL A 152 -16.09 2.57 6.20
C VAL A 152 -16.45 3.21 4.86
N ILE A 153 -17.34 4.19 4.89
CA ILE A 153 -17.75 4.94 3.71
C ILE A 153 -17.48 6.42 3.98
N ASN A 154 -16.65 7.02 3.13
CA ASN A 154 -16.38 8.45 3.13
C ASN A 154 -17.55 9.19 2.46
N LEU A 155 -18.07 10.24 3.11
CA LEU A 155 -19.33 10.90 2.75
C LEU A 155 -19.12 12.37 2.42
N LYS A 156 -19.96 12.88 1.53
CA LYS A 156 -20.03 14.31 1.25
C LYS A 156 -20.94 15.00 2.25
N ASN A 157 -20.39 15.94 2.99
CA ASN A 157 -21.09 16.68 4.03
C ASN A 157 -22.27 17.50 3.46
N LYS A 158 -23.37 17.63 4.21
CA LYS A 158 -24.52 18.49 3.87
C LYS A 158 -25.22 18.15 2.54
N GLU A 159 -25.12 16.91 2.10
CA GLU A 159 -25.88 16.39 0.97
C GLU A 159 -26.28 14.92 1.16
N TRP A 160 -27.30 14.47 0.42
CA TRP A 160 -27.70 13.06 0.43
C TRP A 160 -26.70 12.24 -0.37
N ASN A 161 -26.08 11.28 0.29
CA ASN A 161 -25.17 10.30 -0.30
C ASN A 161 -25.97 9.03 -0.58
N GLN A 162 -25.88 8.51 -1.80
CA GLN A 162 -26.44 7.21 -2.16
C GLN A 162 -25.31 6.16 -2.07
N CYS A 163 -25.41 5.28 -1.08
CA CYS A 163 -24.38 4.31 -0.78
C CYS A 163 -24.78 2.92 -1.27
N SER A 164 -23.81 2.16 -1.78
CA SER A 164 -24.00 0.77 -2.16
C SER A 164 -22.77 -0.05 -1.82
N MET A 165 -22.99 -1.20 -1.18
CA MET A 165 -21.96 -2.14 -0.73
C MET A 165 -22.32 -3.52 -1.24
N GLU A 166 -21.59 -4.00 -2.24
CA GLU A 166 -21.71 -5.36 -2.74
C GLU A 166 -20.98 -6.34 -1.82
N ILE A 167 -21.68 -7.41 -1.44
CA ILE A 167 -21.24 -8.44 -0.49
C ILE A 167 -21.37 -9.87 -1.06
N PRO A 168 -21.01 -10.12 -2.33
CA PRO A 168 -21.27 -11.42 -2.97
C PRO A 168 -20.49 -12.57 -2.33
N ASP A 169 -19.28 -12.31 -1.86
CA ASP A 169 -18.38 -13.32 -1.29
C ASP A 169 -18.30 -13.25 0.26
N LEU A 170 -19.00 -12.30 0.90
CA LEU A 170 -19.06 -12.21 2.37
C LEU A 170 -19.96 -13.34 2.92
N PRO A 171 -19.53 -14.08 3.96
CA PRO A 171 -20.37 -15.05 4.67
C PRO A 171 -21.65 -14.41 5.21
N ARG A 172 -22.79 -15.03 4.90
CA ARG A 172 -24.13 -14.47 5.17
C ARG A 172 -25.24 -15.53 5.30
N ASP A 173 -24.85 -16.72 5.77
CA ASP A 173 -25.74 -17.85 5.98
C ASP A 173 -26.55 -17.75 7.28
N GLU A 174 -26.02 -17.05 8.30
CA GLU A 174 -26.71 -16.78 9.58
C GLU A 174 -26.42 -15.35 10.06
N ILE A 175 -27.06 -14.36 9.44
CA ILE A 175 -26.94 -12.95 9.82
C ILE A 175 -27.66 -12.66 11.13
N THR A 176 -26.96 -11.99 12.04
CA THR A 176 -27.45 -11.66 13.39
C THR A 176 -27.52 -10.15 13.66
N GLU A 177 -26.75 -9.32 12.95
CA GLU A 177 -26.72 -7.87 13.16
C GLU A 177 -26.37 -7.11 11.87
N LEU A 178 -27.03 -5.97 11.67
CA LEU A 178 -26.59 -4.87 10.79
C LEU A 178 -26.50 -3.60 11.64
N SER A 179 -25.41 -2.84 11.52
CA SER A 179 -25.23 -1.60 12.26
C SER A 179 -24.61 -0.48 11.45
N PHE A 180 -24.99 0.75 11.81
CA PHE A 180 -24.33 1.99 11.41
C PHE A 180 -23.61 2.54 12.65
N LYS A 181 -22.30 2.68 12.55
CA LYS A 181 -21.40 3.05 13.65
C LYS A 181 -20.54 4.25 13.26
N TYR A 182 -20.28 5.12 14.23
CA TYR A 182 -19.28 6.17 14.16
C TYR A 182 -18.36 6.04 15.39
N ASP A 183 -17.05 6.05 15.16
CA ASP A 183 -16.06 6.17 16.24
C ASP A 183 -15.76 7.67 16.44
N MET A 184 -15.57 8.13 17.68
CA MET A 184 -15.39 9.56 17.96
C MET A 184 -13.92 9.95 17.80
N TYR A 185 -13.63 10.62 16.70
CA TYR A 185 -12.27 10.95 16.26
C TYR A 185 -11.72 12.29 16.79
N GLY A 186 -12.46 13.01 17.63
CA GLY A 186 -12.02 14.31 18.13
C GLY A 186 -12.36 15.46 17.19
N LYS A 187 -11.63 16.56 17.35
CA LYS A 187 -11.89 17.81 16.62
C LYS A 187 -10.61 18.39 16.06
N ASP A 188 -10.59 18.62 14.75
CA ASP A 188 -9.70 19.63 14.17
C ASP A 188 -10.25 21.05 14.44
N ARG A 189 -9.45 22.10 14.19
CA ARG A 189 -9.77 23.52 14.39
C ARG A 189 -11.08 23.98 13.74
N ALA A 190 -11.52 23.33 12.67
CA ALA A 190 -12.78 23.65 11.99
C ALA A 190 -13.99 22.83 12.50
N THR A 191 -13.74 21.71 13.18
CA THR A 191 -14.76 20.71 13.50
C THR A 191 -15.67 21.18 14.64
N GLY A 192 -16.98 21.10 14.44
CA GLY A 192 -17.98 21.44 15.43
C GLY A 192 -18.06 20.45 16.60
N ASP A 193 -18.97 20.73 17.54
CA ASP A 193 -19.07 19.94 18.78
C ASP A 193 -19.74 18.57 18.60
N THR A 194 -20.55 18.42 17.56
CA THR A 194 -21.39 17.24 17.34
C THR A 194 -21.38 16.81 15.88
N VAL A 195 -21.63 15.52 15.67
CA VAL A 195 -21.97 14.93 14.38
C VAL A 195 -23.43 14.47 14.39
N ASN A 196 -24.07 14.54 13.23
CA ASN A 196 -25.41 14.01 13.02
C ASN A 196 -25.47 13.30 11.66
N TYR A 197 -26.04 12.11 11.64
CA TYR A 197 -26.31 11.34 10.44
C TYR A 197 -27.80 11.00 10.36
N LEU A 198 -28.42 11.32 9.22
CA LEU A 198 -29.78 10.87 8.90
C LEU A 198 -29.70 9.75 7.87
N ILE A 199 -30.25 8.59 8.18
CA ILE A 199 -30.18 7.38 7.36
C ILE A 199 -31.58 6.95 6.97
N LYS A 200 -31.79 6.57 5.70
CA LYS A 200 -33.08 6.07 5.22
C LYS A 200 -32.91 5.08 4.07
N ASN A 201 -34.02 4.45 3.69
CA ASN A 201 -34.09 3.61 2.49
C ASN A 201 -33.03 2.50 2.49
N VAL A 202 -32.90 1.78 3.62
CA VAL A 202 -31.93 0.69 3.75
C VAL A 202 -32.54 -0.57 3.14
N TYR A 203 -31.87 -1.12 2.14
CA TYR A 203 -32.32 -2.28 1.38
C TYR A 203 -31.24 -3.36 1.32
N LEU A 204 -31.71 -4.60 1.33
CA LEU A 204 -30.95 -5.77 0.90
C LEU A 204 -31.41 -6.11 -0.53
N GLU A 205 -30.46 -6.22 -1.45
CA GLU A 205 -30.74 -6.28 -2.89
C GLU A 205 -29.99 -7.44 -3.56
N ARG A 206 -30.62 -7.99 -4.59
CA ARG A 206 -29.97 -8.89 -5.54
C ARG A 206 -29.78 -8.14 -6.86
N VAL A 207 -28.54 -7.86 -7.21
CA VAL A 207 -28.19 -7.30 -8.52
C VAL A 207 -27.80 -8.38 -9.52
N GLU A 208 -28.04 -8.12 -10.79
CA GLU A 208 -27.85 -9.08 -11.89
C GLU A 208 -26.37 -9.49 -12.08
N TYR A 209 -25.43 -8.57 -11.85
CA TYR A 209 -24.01 -8.78 -12.09
C TYR A 209 -23.13 -8.13 -11.00
N PRO A 210 -23.02 -8.74 -9.80
CA PRO A 210 -22.13 -8.24 -8.78
C PRO A 210 -20.66 -8.26 -9.25
N ASN A 211 -19.82 -7.48 -8.60
CA ASN A 211 -18.38 -7.52 -8.74
C ASN A 211 -17.87 -8.86 -8.21
N ILE A 212 -16.76 -9.35 -8.77
CA ILE A 212 -16.05 -10.49 -8.18
C ILE A 212 -15.12 -9.90 -7.12
N SER A 213 -15.06 -10.54 -5.95
CA SER A 213 -14.13 -10.15 -4.90
C SER A 213 -13.15 -11.25 -4.51
N LYS A 214 -13.28 -12.47 -5.05
CA LYS A 214 -12.39 -13.60 -4.77
C LYS A 214 -11.97 -14.36 -6.03
N GLY A 215 -10.70 -14.74 -6.09
CA GLY A 215 -10.16 -15.68 -7.07
C GLY A 215 -9.53 -15.04 -8.30
N TRP A 216 -8.87 -15.88 -9.09
CA TRP A 216 -8.07 -15.48 -10.25
C TRP A 216 -8.87 -15.24 -11.53
N GLN A 217 -10.15 -15.64 -11.56
CA GLN A 217 -10.97 -15.56 -12.76
C GLN A 217 -11.72 -14.22 -12.83
N PRO A 218 -11.51 -13.40 -13.87
CA PRO A 218 -12.27 -12.17 -14.05
C PRO A 218 -13.70 -12.47 -14.51
N ARG A 219 -14.59 -11.48 -14.50
CA ARG A 219 -15.95 -11.69 -15.03
C ARG A 219 -15.89 -11.93 -16.52
N HIS A 220 -16.85 -12.69 -17.05
CA HIS A 220 -16.93 -12.97 -18.48
C HIS A 220 -17.08 -11.73 -19.39
N LYS A 221 -17.49 -10.59 -18.83
CA LYS A 221 -17.65 -9.30 -19.53
C LYS A 221 -16.45 -8.36 -19.37
N ASP A 222 -15.51 -8.68 -18.49
CA ASP A 222 -14.36 -7.81 -18.24
C ASP A 222 -13.26 -8.05 -19.28
N VAL A 223 -12.64 -6.95 -19.70
CA VAL A 223 -11.41 -6.93 -20.50
C VAL A 223 -10.31 -6.45 -19.56
N ILE A 224 -9.34 -7.30 -19.27
CA ILE A 224 -8.29 -7.02 -18.28
C ILE A 224 -7.03 -6.57 -19.00
N PHE A 225 -6.52 -5.39 -18.65
CA PHE A 225 -5.37 -4.77 -19.27
C PHE A 225 -4.73 -3.78 -18.29
N SER A 226 -3.51 -3.31 -18.58
CA SER A 226 -2.92 -2.19 -17.82
C SER A 226 -3.68 -0.91 -18.17
N HIS A 227 -4.35 -0.28 -17.21
CA HIS A 227 -5.18 0.90 -17.50
C HIS A 227 -4.35 2.09 -18.00
N ASN A 228 -3.08 2.19 -17.61
CA ASN A 228 -2.12 3.18 -18.11
C ASN A 228 -1.46 2.74 -19.43
N GLY A 229 -1.58 1.47 -19.78
CA GLY A 229 -1.10 0.90 -21.03
C GLY A 229 0.31 0.30 -20.96
N TYR A 230 1.04 0.31 -22.07
CA TYR A 230 2.20 -0.55 -22.31
C TYR A 230 3.39 0.19 -22.93
N HIS A 231 4.61 -0.24 -22.59
CA HIS A 231 5.83 0.23 -23.26
C HIS A 231 5.93 -0.30 -24.70
N PRO A 232 6.41 0.47 -25.70
CA PRO A 232 6.54 0.05 -27.10
C PRO A 232 7.35 -1.23 -27.30
N GLU A 233 8.33 -1.49 -26.44
CA GLU A 233 9.23 -2.64 -26.55
C GLU A 233 8.86 -3.82 -25.65
N HIS A 234 7.92 -3.66 -24.72
CA HIS A 234 7.54 -4.73 -23.78
C HIS A 234 6.36 -5.55 -24.31
N ALA A 235 6.10 -6.68 -23.66
CA ALA A 235 4.94 -7.50 -23.99
C ALA A 235 3.63 -6.74 -23.74
N LYS A 236 2.68 -6.88 -24.67
CA LYS A 236 1.40 -6.16 -24.64
C LYS A 236 0.27 -7.17 -24.73
N THR A 237 -0.33 -7.46 -23.57
CA THR A 237 -1.33 -8.51 -23.44
C THR A 237 -2.58 -8.04 -22.71
N VAL A 238 -3.73 -8.46 -23.24
CA VAL A 238 -5.06 -8.27 -22.65
C VAL A 238 -5.66 -9.65 -22.34
N LEU A 239 -6.33 -9.77 -21.20
CA LEU A 239 -6.89 -11.04 -20.71
C LEU A 239 -8.41 -10.98 -20.67
N ILE A 240 -9.06 -12.10 -21.01
CA ILE A 240 -10.49 -12.32 -20.79
C ILE A 240 -10.71 -13.69 -20.16
N ALA A 241 -11.81 -13.82 -19.42
CA ALA A 241 -12.13 -15.04 -18.67
C ALA A 241 -12.42 -16.24 -19.58
N GLY A 242 -11.82 -17.38 -19.24
CA GLY A 242 -12.00 -18.68 -19.89
C GLY A 242 -11.37 -18.78 -21.28
N LYS A 243 -11.43 -19.98 -21.87
CA LYS A 243 -11.02 -20.21 -23.26
C LYS A 243 -12.11 -19.75 -24.23
N ARG A 244 -11.78 -18.81 -25.08
CA ARG A 244 -12.63 -18.31 -26.16
C ARG A 244 -11.85 -18.33 -27.48
N GLU A 245 -12.59 -18.55 -28.56
CA GLU A 245 -12.11 -18.27 -29.91
C GLU A 245 -12.75 -16.96 -30.36
N ALA A 246 -11.91 -15.93 -30.57
CA ALA A 246 -12.34 -14.62 -31.00
C ALA A 246 -11.20 -13.91 -31.74
N SER A 247 -11.53 -13.18 -32.78
CA SER A 247 -10.60 -12.18 -33.33
C SER A 247 -10.57 -10.96 -32.44
N PHE A 248 -9.44 -10.27 -32.41
CA PHE A 248 -9.32 -8.96 -31.81
C PHE A 248 -8.71 -7.95 -32.77
N SER A 249 -9.01 -6.67 -32.54
CA SER A 249 -8.47 -5.53 -33.26
C SER A 249 -8.06 -4.44 -32.27
N VAL A 250 -6.86 -3.90 -32.44
CA VAL A 250 -6.34 -2.75 -31.69
C VAL A 250 -6.48 -1.51 -32.58
N MET A 251 -7.29 -0.57 -32.11
CA MET A 251 -7.71 0.60 -32.89
C MET A 251 -7.08 1.86 -32.32
N LEU A 252 -6.45 2.67 -33.16
CA LEU A 252 -5.97 3.99 -32.77
C LEU A 252 -7.18 4.88 -32.49
N LEU A 253 -7.26 5.44 -31.28
CA LEU A 253 -8.45 6.15 -30.81
C LEU A 253 -8.73 7.44 -31.61
N GLU A 254 -7.68 8.14 -32.03
CA GLU A 254 -7.80 9.42 -32.73
C GLU A 254 -8.43 9.28 -34.13
N THR A 255 -8.00 8.26 -34.90
CA THR A 255 -8.42 8.09 -36.30
C THR A 255 -9.47 6.99 -36.48
N GLY A 256 -9.60 6.08 -35.50
CA GLY A 256 -10.37 4.85 -35.64
C GLY A 256 -9.75 3.83 -36.60
N GLU A 257 -8.48 3.99 -36.95
CA GLU A 257 -7.72 3.06 -37.81
C GLU A 257 -7.35 1.79 -37.04
N GLU A 258 -7.51 0.63 -37.67
CA GLU A 258 -6.99 -0.64 -37.14
C GLU A 258 -5.48 -0.68 -37.33
N LYS A 259 -4.72 -0.68 -36.23
CA LYS A 259 -3.26 -0.74 -36.26
C LYS A 259 -2.72 -2.15 -36.08
N PHE A 260 -3.52 -3.03 -35.49
CA PHE A 260 -3.17 -4.44 -35.30
C PHE A 260 -4.43 -5.29 -35.21
N SER A 261 -4.38 -6.52 -35.71
CA SER A 261 -5.41 -7.52 -35.50
C SER A 261 -4.82 -8.91 -35.34
N GLY A 262 -5.54 -9.77 -34.64
CA GLY A 262 -5.08 -11.11 -34.30
C GLY A 262 -6.20 -12.00 -33.81
N GLN A 263 -5.81 -13.19 -33.35
CA GLN A 263 -6.71 -14.14 -32.69
C GLN A 263 -6.35 -14.23 -31.21
N VAL A 264 -7.35 -14.32 -30.34
CA VAL A 264 -7.07 -14.63 -28.94
C VAL A 264 -6.56 -16.06 -28.81
N GLN A 265 -5.58 -16.27 -27.96
CA GLN A 265 -5.03 -17.57 -27.66
C GLN A 265 -5.60 -18.07 -26.32
N GLY A 266 -6.25 -19.23 -26.33
CA GLY A 266 -6.63 -19.92 -25.10
C GLY A 266 -5.42 -20.51 -24.39
N THR A 267 -5.24 -20.18 -23.12
CA THR A 267 -4.10 -20.59 -22.28
C THR A 267 -4.62 -21.21 -20.99
N GLU A 268 -4.09 -22.38 -20.64
CA GLU A 268 -4.25 -22.96 -19.29
C GLU A 268 -3.03 -22.59 -18.46
N THR A 269 -3.26 -22.10 -17.25
CA THR A 269 -2.20 -21.82 -16.28
C THR A 269 -2.53 -22.44 -14.93
N THR A 270 -1.59 -22.35 -13.98
CA THR A 270 -1.78 -22.87 -12.61
C THR A 270 -2.87 -22.13 -11.82
N ILE A 271 -3.37 -21.00 -12.34
CA ILE A 271 -4.42 -20.18 -11.74
C ILE A 271 -5.72 -20.14 -12.56
N GLY A 272 -5.83 -21.01 -13.57
CA GLY A 272 -7.05 -21.26 -14.34
C GLY A 272 -6.89 -20.98 -15.84
N SER A 273 -8.03 -20.87 -16.51
CA SER A 273 -8.09 -20.79 -17.98
C SER A 273 -8.37 -19.36 -18.43
N PHE A 274 -7.55 -18.87 -19.37
CA PHE A 274 -7.65 -17.50 -19.89
C PHE A 274 -7.63 -17.50 -21.41
N SER A 275 -8.14 -16.42 -22.01
CA SER A 275 -7.87 -16.07 -23.39
C SER A 275 -7.05 -14.80 -23.43
N ILE A 276 -5.94 -14.83 -24.16
CA ILE A 276 -4.94 -13.76 -24.23
C ILE A 276 -4.95 -13.17 -25.63
N ALA A 277 -5.19 -11.85 -25.73
CA ALA A 277 -4.89 -11.08 -26.94
C ALA A 277 -3.49 -10.51 -26.80
N ASP A 278 -2.56 -10.96 -27.64
CA ASP A 278 -1.17 -10.51 -27.66
C ASP A 278 -0.93 -9.64 -28.90
N PHE A 279 -0.63 -8.37 -28.68
CA PHE A 279 -0.30 -7.38 -29.71
C PHE A 279 1.08 -6.78 -29.45
N THR A 280 1.97 -7.55 -28.84
CA THR A 280 3.37 -7.16 -28.58
C THR A 280 4.08 -6.55 -29.80
N PRO A 281 3.89 -7.02 -31.05
CA PRO A 281 4.53 -6.41 -32.22
C PRO A 281 4.09 -4.97 -32.54
N LEU A 282 2.95 -4.50 -32.01
CA LEU A 282 2.52 -3.12 -32.20
C LEU A 282 3.37 -2.20 -31.32
N ALA A 283 4.29 -1.46 -31.96
CA ALA A 283 5.17 -0.49 -31.30
C ALA A 283 4.79 0.98 -31.59
N GLU A 284 3.84 1.24 -32.49
CA GLU A 284 3.39 2.60 -32.80
C GLU A 284 2.82 3.26 -31.55
N GLU A 285 3.42 4.37 -31.12
CA GLU A 285 2.94 5.12 -29.97
C GLU A 285 1.58 5.76 -30.24
N GLY A 286 0.75 5.85 -29.20
CA GLY A 286 -0.58 6.45 -29.32
C GLY A 286 -1.54 5.97 -28.25
N THR A 287 -2.78 6.45 -28.34
CA THR A 287 -3.88 6.03 -27.48
C THR A 287 -4.78 5.07 -28.23
N TYR A 288 -5.06 3.92 -27.62
CA TYR A 288 -5.71 2.79 -28.28
C TYR A 288 -6.92 2.29 -27.49
N ILE A 289 -7.79 1.58 -28.19
CA ILE A 289 -8.78 0.66 -27.61
C ILE A 289 -8.58 -0.72 -28.24
N ILE A 290 -8.89 -1.78 -27.50
CA ILE A 290 -8.96 -3.15 -28.05
C ILE A 290 -10.42 -3.61 -28.10
N ARG A 291 -10.80 -4.22 -29.23
CA ARG A 291 -12.07 -4.91 -29.41
C ARG A 291 -11.82 -6.40 -29.52
N ILE A 292 -12.54 -7.22 -28.76
CA ILE A 292 -12.47 -8.68 -28.76
C ILE A 292 -13.89 -9.23 -28.88
N GLY A 293 -14.31 -9.61 -30.09
CA GLY A 293 -15.72 -9.88 -30.37
C GLY A 293 -16.60 -8.68 -30.00
N ASP A 294 -17.55 -8.88 -29.08
CA ASP A 294 -18.45 -7.84 -28.55
C ASP A 294 -17.86 -7.04 -27.37
N LEU A 295 -16.71 -7.47 -26.84
CA LEU A 295 -16.05 -6.80 -25.72
C LEU A 295 -15.18 -5.65 -26.24
N ILE A 296 -15.18 -4.52 -25.54
CA ILE A 296 -14.36 -3.35 -25.84
C ILE A 296 -13.71 -2.86 -24.54
N SER A 297 -12.40 -2.61 -24.58
CA SER A 297 -11.68 -2.03 -23.45
C SER A 297 -11.99 -0.54 -23.27
N LYS A 298 -11.60 0.02 -22.13
CA LYS A 298 -11.35 1.47 -22.05
C LYS A 298 -10.07 1.81 -22.82
N GLN A 299 -9.80 3.10 -23.00
CA GLN A 299 -8.59 3.55 -23.67
C GLN A 299 -7.34 3.23 -22.83
N PHE A 300 -6.22 2.98 -23.49
CA PHE A 300 -4.89 2.82 -22.89
C PHE A 300 -3.82 3.39 -23.83
N ARG A 301 -2.61 3.61 -23.32
CA ARG A 301 -1.51 4.21 -24.10
C ARG A 301 -0.43 3.20 -24.47
N ILE A 302 0.13 3.31 -25.67
CA ILE A 302 1.45 2.74 -26.00
C ILE A 302 2.43 3.90 -26.07
N GLY A 303 3.49 3.87 -25.26
CA GLY A 303 4.48 4.95 -25.15
C GLY A 303 5.52 4.68 -24.06
N ASN A 304 6.57 5.49 -23.97
CA ASN A 304 7.64 5.29 -22.99
C ASN A 304 7.13 5.52 -21.55
N SER A 305 7.98 5.31 -20.54
CA SER A 305 7.54 5.39 -19.14
C SER A 305 6.99 6.78 -18.79
N VAL A 306 7.62 7.87 -19.27
CA VAL A 306 7.15 9.25 -19.07
C VAL A 306 5.74 9.48 -19.60
N ASP A 307 5.41 8.88 -20.75
CA ASP A 307 4.13 9.04 -21.41
C ASP A 307 2.96 8.40 -20.67
N ARG A 308 3.24 7.40 -19.82
CA ARG A 308 2.24 6.53 -19.19
C ARG A 308 2.12 6.75 -17.70
N TRP A 309 3.21 7.12 -17.03
CA TRP A 309 3.27 7.16 -15.57
C TRP A 309 3.36 8.57 -14.98
N GLU A 310 3.66 9.61 -15.75
CA GLU A 310 3.81 10.98 -15.20
C GLU A 310 2.55 11.48 -14.48
N ASP A 311 1.36 11.16 -14.99
CA ASP A 311 0.08 11.48 -14.34
C ASP A 311 -0.01 10.87 -12.94
N SER A 312 0.44 9.63 -12.79
CA SER A 312 0.46 8.94 -11.50
C SER A 312 1.44 9.58 -10.51
N ILE A 313 2.54 10.19 -10.98
CA ILE A 313 3.49 10.91 -10.11
C ILE A 313 2.85 12.16 -9.52
N TRP A 314 2.11 12.93 -10.33
CA TRP A 314 1.36 14.09 -9.82
C TRP A 314 0.30 13.69 -8.79
N LYS A 315 -0.37 12.56 -8.99
CA LYS A 315 -1.37 12.04 -8.06
C LYS A 315 -0.74 11.53 -6.77
N SER A 316 0.31 10.71 -6.86
CA SER A 316 1.05 10.25 -5.67
C SER A 316 1.62 11.43 -4.87
N LEU A 317 2.12 12.46 -5.54
CA LEU A 317 2.59 13.70 -4.90
C LEU A 317 1.45 14.46 -4.21
N ASN A 318 0.27 14.46 -4.81
CA ASN A 318 -0.93 15.03 -4.19
C ASN A 318 -1.30 14.30 -2.91
N PHE A 319 -1.32 12.96 -2.92
CA PHE A 319 -1.60 12.18 -1.72
C PHE A 319 -0.58 12.47 -0.61
N ILE A 320 0.72 12.43 -0.92
CA ILE A 320 1.78 12.80 0.03
C ILE A 320 1.54 14.21 0.60
N TYR A 321 1.25 15.20 -0.25
CA TYR A 321 0.95 16.56 0.20
C TYR A 321 -0.27 16.63 1.14
N CYS A 322 -1.33 15.86 0.87
CA CYS A 322 -2.53 15.87 1.69
C CYS A 322 -2.29 15.34 3.11
N GLU A 323 -1.24 14.53 3.29
CA GLU A 323 -0.88 13.93 4.58
C GLU A 323 0.19 14.73 5.36
N ARG A 324 0.55 15.95 4.95
CA ARG A 324 1.55 16.73 5.71
C ARG A 324 1.08 16.97 7.14
N CYS A 325 1.88 16.56 8.11
CA CYS A 325 1.58 16.76 9.53
C CYS A 325 2.12 18.09 10.07
N GLY A 326 1.34 18.82 10.87
CA GLY A 326 1.80 20.04 11.53
C GLY A 326 1.68 21.31 10.69
N CYS A 327 1.04 21.23 9.52
CA CYS A 327 0.61 22.40 8.75
C CYS A 327 -0.86 22.27 8.32
N PRO A 328 -1.54 23.39 8.03
CA PRO A 328 -2.90 23.33 7.52
C PRO A 328 -2.91 22.85 6.06
N ILE A 329 -3.77 21.88 5.75
CA ILE A 329 -4.04 21.37 4.41
C ILE A 329 -5.43 21.81 3.95
N HIS A 330 -5.49 22.44 2.79
CA HIS A 330 -6.72 23.04 2.28
C HIS A 330 -7.84 22.00 2.12
N GLY A 331 -8.89 22.14 2.94
CA GLY A 331 -10.08 21.27 2.85
C GLY A 331 -9.91 19.88 3.46
N ILE A 332 -8.78 19.60 4.12
CA ILE A 332 -8.51 18.32 4.81
C ILE A 332 -8.42 18.55 6.33
N HIS A 333 -7.41 19.29 6.82
CA HIS A 333 -7.22 19.53 8.26
C HIS A 333 -6.43 20.83 8.56
N GLY A 334 -6.49 21.32 9.81
CA GLY A 334 -5.66 22.39 10.35
C GLY A 334 -4.26 21.92 10.78
N SER A 335 -3.47 22.76 11.47
CA SER A 335 -2.20 22.27 12.04
C SER A 335 -2.47 21.25 13.15
N CYS A 336 -1.96 20.04 12.98
CA CYS A 336 -2.08 18.92 13.91
C CYS A 336 -0.78 18.64 14.69
N HIS A 337 -0.89 17.80 15.73
CA HIS A 337 0.22 17.27 16.52
C HIS A 337 1.15 18.30 17.17
N GLU A 338 0.63 19.48 17.54
CA GLU A 338 1.40 20.49 18.27
C GLU A 338 1.66 20.08 19.75
N ASP A 339 0.97 19.04 20.22
CA ASP A 339 0.96 18.46 21.56
C ASP A 339 1.60 17.06 21.66
N ILE A 340 2.05 16.49 20.54
CA ILE A 340 2.75 15.21 20.54
C ILE A 340 4.22 15.47 20.84
N THR A 341 4.74 14.94 21.95
CA THR A 341 6.11 15.27 22.40
C THR A 341 7.03 14.05 22.49
N ALA A 342 8.29 14.26 22.14
CA ALA A 342 9.38 13.31 22.35
C ALA A 342 10.36 13.87 23.38
N ARG A 343 10.80 13.08 24.36
CA ARG A 343 11.70 13.53 25.43
C ARG A 343 12.93 12.65 25.53
N HIS A 344 14.10 13.28 25.67
CA HIS A 344 15.36 12.59 25.92
C HIS A 344 16.36 13.53 26.59
N ASN A 345 17.04 13.05 27.64
CA ASN A 345 18.08 13.78 28.37
C ASN A 345 17.73 15.25 28.74
N GLY A 346 16.47 15.49 29.13
CA GLY A 346 15.97 16.83 29.48
C GLY A 346 15.63 17.73 28.29
N GLY A 347 15.93 17.30 27.06
CA GLY A 347 15.44 17.89 25.82
C GLY A 347 14.02 17.42 25.49
N MET A 348 13.32 18.23 24.69
CA MET A 348 11.97 17.94 24.21
C MET A 348 11.83 18.39 22.76
N ILE A 349 11.27 17.54 21.92
CA ILE A 349 10.91 17.82 20.52
C ILE A 349 9.38 17.73 20.41
N ILE A 350 8.77 18.66 19.67
CA ILE A 350 7.38 18.50 19.21
C ILE A 350 7.43 17.61 17.96
N PHE A 351 6.82 16.44 18.03
CA PHE A 351 6.88 15.41 17.00
C PHE A 351 5.80 15.65 15.94
N ASN A 352 6.00 16.70 15.14
CA ASN A 352 5.21 17.03 13.96
C ASN A 352 6.14 17.47 12.80
N GLY A 353 5.59 17.67 11.61
CA GLY A 353 6.34 17.69 10.35
C GLY A 353 6.27 16.32 9.67
N GLY A 354 6.90 16.16 8.50
CA GLY A 354 6.77 14.91 7.75
C GLY A 354 5.32 14.62 7.38
N TRP A 355 4.95 13.35 7.26
CA TRP A 355 3.60 12.97 6.86
C TRP A 355 2.94 12.06 7.90
N HIS A 356 1.61 12.09 7.95
CA HIS A 356 0.87 10.96 8.51
C HIS A 356 1.19 9.73 7.68
N ASP A 357 1.31 8.58 8.33
CA ASP A 357 1.80 7.37 7.69
C ASP A 357 0.70 6.59 6.96
N ALA A 358 -0.55 6.70 7.44
CA ALA A 358 -1.66 5.85 7.05
C ALA A 358 -2.99 6.63 6.88
N GLY A 359 -4.12 5.91 6.84
CA GLY A 359 -5.48 6.49 6.83
C GLY A 359 -5.98 6.94 8.22
N ASP A 360 -5.16 6.72 9.25
CA ASP A 360 -5.18 7.47 10.50
C ASP A 360 -4.07 8.54 10.51
N VAL A 361 -3.88 9.25 11.61
CA VAL A 361 -2.88 10.34 11.70
C VAL A 361 -1.63 9.88 12.45
N SER A 362 -1.36 8.58 12.50
CA SER A 362 -0.10 8.06 13.06
C SER A 362 1.11 8.57 12.28
N GLN A 363 2.28 8.61 12.91
CA GLN A 363 3.52 9.05 12.27
C GLN A 363 4.66 8.06 12.51
N GLN A 364 5.49 7.88 11.47
CA GLN A 364 6.65 7.00 11.45
C GLN A 364 7.83 7.68 10.73
N LEU A 365 8.97 7.82 11.43
CA LEU A 365 10.17 8.46 10.92
C LEU A 365 10.70 7.76 9.68
N VAL A 366 10.84 6.44 9.75
CA VAL A 366 11.45 5.66 8.66
C VAL A 366 10.63 5.76 7.38
N GLN A 367 9.30 5.80 7.49
CA GLN A 367 8.40 5.97 6.34
C GLN A 367 8.56 7.35 5.72
N THR A 368 8.60 8.41 6.55
CA THR A 368 8.89 9.77 6.08
C THR A 368 10.27 9.83 5.38
N ALA A 369 11.27 9.12 5.91
CA ALA A 369 12.60 9.07 5.31
C ALA A 369 12.61 8.41 3.93
N GLU A 370 11.95 7.25 3.78
CA GLU A 370 11.82 6.55 2.50
C GLU A 370 11.07 7.38 1.45
N VAL A 371 10.01 8.06 1.86
CA VAL A 371 9.21 8.93 0.99
C VAL A 371 10.04 10.13 0.54
N ALA A 372 10.78 10.77 1.45
CA ALA A 372 11.69 11.86 1.12
C ALA A 372 12.74 11.41 0.08
N LEU A 373 13.37 10.24 0.26
CA LEU A 373 14.29 9.69 -0.73
C LEU A 373 13.61 9.49 -2.10
N SER A 374 12.42 8.88 -2.10
CA SER A 374 11.67 8.59 -3.33
C SER A 374 11.32 9.86 -4.10
N LEU A 375 10.99 10.96 -3.39
CA LEU A 375 10.74 12.28 -3.98
C LEU A 375 11.99 12.83 -4.69
N TYR A 376 13.17 12.74 -4.06
CA TYR A 376 14.43 13.20 -4.68
C TYR A 376 14.88 12.30 -5.84
N GLU A 377 14.69 10.99 -5.74
CA GLU A 377 14.96 10.06 -6.86
C GLU A 377 14.09 10.40 -8.07
N MET A 378 12.79 10.65 -7.86
CA MET A 378 11.89 11.06 -8.93
C MET A 378 12.21 12.47 -9.45
N ALA A 379 12.57 13.42 -8.57
CA ALA A 379 12.94 14.78 -8.93
C ALA A 379 14.12 14.78 -9.91
N GLU A 380 15.16 14.00 -9.63
CA GLU A 380 16.33 13.82 -10.50
C GLU A 380 15.93 13.34 -11.90
N GLN A 381 14.90 12.50 -12.00
CA GLN A 381 14.46 12.01 -13.30
C GLN A 381 13.68 13.03 -14.13
N VAL A 382 13.00 13.99 -13.50
CA VAL A 382 12.13 14.94 -14.20
C VAL A 382 12.74 16.32 -14.41
N LYS A 383 13.87 16.63 -13.77
CA LYS A 383 14.52 17.94 -13.78
C LYS A 383 14.67 18.59 -15.17
N ASP A 384 15.02 17.78 -16.18
CA ASP A 384 15.35 18.27 -17.52
C ASP A 384 14.14 18.40 -18.46
N HIS A 385 12.97 17.83 -18.11
CA HIS A 385 11.80 17.79 -19.00
C HIS A 385 10.48 18.25 -18.38
N ASN A 386 10.38 18.31 -17.05
CA ASN A 386 9.18 18.80 -16.36
C ASN A 386 9.55 19.64 -15.12
N LEU A 387 9.94 20.90 -15.38
CA LEU A 387 10.37 21.84 -14.34
C LEU A 387 9.32 22.05 -13.22
N PRO A 388 8.01 22.23 -13.49
CA PRO A 388 7.03 22.35 -12.42
C PRO A 388 6.98 21.12 -11.50
N LEU A 389 7.08 19.90 -12.06
CA LEU A 389 7.12 18.67 -11.27
C LEU A 389 8.39 18.58 -10.44
N TYR A 390 9.54 18.86 -11.05
CA TYR A 390 10.83 18.91 -10.36
C TYR A 390 10.77 19.81 -9.12
N LEU A 391 10.36 21.07 -9.30
CA LEU A 391 10.31 22.05 -8.21
C LEU A 391 9.37 21.60 -7.09
N ARG A 392 8.21 21.03 -7.44
CA ARG A 392 7.24 20.58 -6.43
C ARG A 392 7.73 19.33 -5.69
N LEU A 393 8.37 18.38 -6.37
CA LEU A 393 8.98 17.21 -5.75
C LEU A 393 10.11 17.60 -4.80
N VAL A 394 10.97 18.54 -5.18
CA VAL A 394 12.03 19.06 -4.29
C VAL A 394 11.44 19.74 -3.07
N GLU A 395 10.46 20.62 -3.24
CA GLU A 395 9.81 21.31 -2.11
C GLU A 395 9.11 20.33 -1.14
N GLU A 396 8.43 19.31 -1.67
CA GLU A 396 7.86 18.24 -0.83
C GLU A 396 8.96 17.39 -0.17
N GLY A 397 10.06 17.13 -0.88
CA GLY A 397 11.23 16.43 -0.34
C GLY A 397 11.88 17.19 0.83
N GLU A 398 12.01 18.51 0.72
CA GLU A 398 12.54 19.37 1.79
C GLU A 398 11.69 19.30 3.06
N TRP A 399 10.37 19.19 2.93
CA TRP A 399 9.46 19.00 4.07
C TRP A 399 9.75 17.69 4.82
N GLY A 400 9.99 16.59 4.11
CA GLY A 400 10.42 15.33 4.72
C GLY A 400 11.82 15.41 5.33
N VAL A 401 12.76 16.05 4.65
CA VAL A 401 14.14 16.25 5.13
C VAL A 401 14.18 17.07 6.42
N ASP A 402 13.35 18.12 6.54
CA ASP A 402 13.25 18.89 7.78
C ASP A 402 12.84 18.00 8.96
N PHE A 403 11.86 17.11 8.76
CA PHE A 403 11.45 16.15 9.78
C PHE A 403 12.56 15.18 10.18
N LEU A 404 13.32 14.66 9.21
CA LEU A 404 14.47 13.79 9.45
C LEU A 404 15.54 14.46 10.32
N LEU A 405 15.81 15.73 10.06
CA LEU A 405 16.80 16.52 10.83
C LEU A 405 16.25 16.90 12.21
N LYS A 406 14.98 17.29 12.29
CA LYS A 406 14.29 17.76 13.51
C LYS A 406 14.17 16.66 14.56
N THR A 407 13.97 15.42 14.16
CA THR A 407 13.71 14.28 15.06
C THR A 407 14.96 13.74 15.78
N ARG A 408 16.15 14.32 15.52
CA ARG A 408 17.42 13.91 16.14
C ARG A 408 17.69 14.64 17.45
N PHE A 409 18.05 13.90 18.50
CA PHE A 409 18.59 14.49 19.74
C PHE A 409 20.11 14.75 19.69
N GLY A 410 20.79 14.23 18.67
CA GLY A 410 22.20 14.52 18.39
C GLY A 410 23.20 13.54 19.00
N ASP A 411 22.75 12.51 19.72
CA ASP A 411 23.56 11.48 20.39
C ASP A 411 23.19 10.05 19.94
N GLY A 412 22.58 9.91 18.76
CA GLY A 412 22.07 8.66 18.21
C GLY A 412 20.62 8.35 18.58
N TYR A 413 20.04 9.03 19.57
CA TYR A 413 18.61 8.93 19.86
C TYR A 413 17.79 9.77 18.88
N ARG A 414 16.68 9.18 18.42
CA ARG A 414 15.69 9.83 17.57
C ARG A 414 14.28 9.64 18.12
N ALA A 415 13.42 10.64 17.90
CA ALA A 415 11.98 10.44 17.94
C ALA A 415 11.56 9.68 16.69
N THR A 416 10.76 8.62 16.84
CA THR A 416 10.62 7.59 15.79
C THR A 416 9.19 7.37 15.36
N SER A 417 8.26 7.22 16.29
CA SER A 417 6.87 6.97 15.92
C SER A 417 5.86 7.39 16.98
N ALA A 418 4.61 7.61 16.55
CA ALA A 418 3.46 7.80 17.43
C ALA A 418 2.22 7.19 16.75
N GLY A 419 1.46 6.35 17.49
CA GLY A 419 0.21 5.78 17.00
C GLY A 419 -0.97 6.69 17.35
N ILE A 420 -1.61 7.30 16.36
CA ILE A 420 -2.60 8.36 16.59
C ILE A 420 -3.82 8.13 15.71
N ARG A 421 -4.97 7.93 16.36
CA ARG A 421 -6.26 7.69 15.70
C ARG A 421 -7.28 8.80 15.96
N ILE A 422 -6.84 9.99 16.34
CA ILE A 422 -7.71 11.11 16.69
C ILE A 422 -7.10 12.44 16.26
N TRP A 423 -7.95 13.43 16.07
CA TRP A 423 -7.55 14.84 16.10
C TRP A 423 -7.48 15.32 17.55
N SER A 424 -6.27 15.60 18.03
CA SER A 424 -6.03 16.26 19.31
C SER A 424 -6.28 17.77 19.23
N ASP A 425 -6.43 18.43 20.38
CA ASP A 425 -6.67 19.87 20.43
C ASP A 425 -5.42 20.75 20.24
N GLY A 426 -4.22 20.16 20.26
CA GLY A 426 -2.94 20.84 20.10
C GLY A 426 -2.48 21.60 21.36
N ILE A 427 -3.13 21.39 22.50
CA ILE A 427 -2.86 22.09 23.76
C ILE A 427 -2.15 21.16 24.74
N ILE A 428 -0.85 21.38 24.92
CA ILE A 428 -0.06 20.64 25.91
C ILE A 428 -0.62 20.83 27.33
N GLY A 429 -0.85 19.71 28.02
CA GLY A 429 -1.16 19.65 29.44
C GLY A 429 -2.57 19.15 29.77
N ASN A 430 -3.24 18.49 28.83
CA ASN A 430 -4.59 17.94 29.00
C ASN A 430 -4.59 16.40 28.80
N MET A 431 -5.75 15.82 28.48
CA MET A 431 -5.95 14.36 28.42
C MET A 431 -5.41 13.72 27.14
N ASP A 432 -5.41 14.45 26.03
CA ASP A 432 -5.06 13.97 24.69
C ASP A 432 -3.60 14.24 24.27
N ASP A 433 -2.77 14.76 25.19
CA ASP A 433 -1.31 14.73 25.07
C ASP A 433 -0.79 13.30 24.81
N MET A 434 -0.02 13.10 23.74
CA MET A 434 0.65 11.83 23.46
C MET A 434 2.17 11.97 23.41
N TYR A 435 2.85 10.84 23.55
CA TYR A 435 4.32 10.77 23.55
C TYR A 435 4.83 9.95 22.38
N ALA A 436 5.68 10.55 21.56
CA ALA A 436 6.38 9.83 20.52
C ALA A 436 7.45 8.92 21.13
N ARG A 437 7.64 7.76 20.51
CA ARG A 437 8.65 6.77 20.89
C ARG A 437 10.04 7.29 20.58
N VAL A 438 10.98 7.02 21.49
CA VAL A 438 12.37 7.50 21.40
C VAL A 438 13.33 6.37 21.68
N HIS A 439 14.24 6.10 20.75
CA HIS A 439 15.32 5.14 20.96
C HIS A 439 16.56 5.47 20.11
N ASN A 440 17.67 4.85 20.48
CA ASN A 440 18.86 4.75 19.65
C ASN A 440 18.92 3.30 19.16
N ASN A 441 18.54 3.04 17.91
CA ASN A 441 18.56 1.71 17.33
C ASN A 441 19.54 1.68 16.15
N PRO A 442 20.49 0.72 16.10
CA PRO A 442 21.52 0.72 15.07
C PRO A 442 20.96 0.50 13.66
N TYR A 443 19.89 -0.30 13.49
CA TYR A 443 19.30 -0.51 12.17
C TYR A 443 18.75 0.79 11.58
N GLU A 444 17.94 1.50 12.36
CA GLU A 444 17.30 2.74 11.90
C GLU A 444 18.33 3.84 11.69
N ASN A 445 19.38 3.90 12.51
CA ASN A 445 20.47 4.84 12.29
C ASN A 445 21.28 4.52 11.03
N PHE A 446 21.55 3.25 10.71
CA PHE A 446 22.14 2.88 9.40
C PHE A 446 21.22 3.29 8.25
N PHE A 447 19.92 3.03 8.41
CA PHE A 447 18.97 3.30 7.34
C PHE A 447 18.80 4.80 7.07
N CYS A 448 18.63 5.61 8.12
CA CYS A 448 18.62 7.06 8.02
C CYS A 448 19.92 7.60 7.45
N ALA A 449 21.09 7.09 7.87
CA ALA A 449 22.37 7.54 7.34
C ALA A 449 22.50 7.31 5.83
N GLY A 450 22.06 6.15 5.33
CA GLY A 450 22.03 5.88 3.89
C GLY A 450 21.08 6.82 3.13
N ILE A 451 19.87 7.06 3.66
CA ILE A 451 18.90 7.99 3.07
C ILE A 451 19.46 9.41 3.01
N GLU A 452 20.03 9.90 4.12
CA GLU A 452 20.62 11.24 4.21
C GLU A 452 21.80 11.41 3.25
N ALA A 453 22.67 10.41 3.15
CA ALA A 453 23.77 10.41 2.19
C ALA A 453 23.24 10.45 0.74
N LYS A 454 22.27 9.60 0.40
CA LYS A 454 21.72 9.53 -0.97
C LYS A 454 21.02 10.82 -1.35
N ILE A 455 20.19 11.39 -0.48
CA ILE A 455 19.52 12.68 -0.73
C ILE A 455 20.57 13.79 -0.90
N SER A 456 21.61 13.84 -0.06
CA SER A 456 22.71 14.82 -0.20
C SER A 456 23.37 14.73 -1.58
N MET A 457 23.59 13.52 -2.11
CA MET A 457 24.16 13.30 -3.44
C MET A 457 23.23 13.72 -4.58
N LEU A 458 21.91 13.63 -4.39
CA LEU A 458 20.90 14.04 -5.37
C LEU A 458 20.64 15.57 -5.36
N MET A 459 21.00 16.26 -4.30
CA MET A 459 20.83 17.72 -4.20
C MET A 459 21.81 18.49 -5.10
N GLU A 460 21.31 19.59 -5.70
CA GLU A 460 22.12 20.52 -6.46
C GLU A 460 23.26 21.13 -5.63
N GLU A 461 24.35 21.49 -6.32
CA GLU A 461 25.49 22.12 -5.67
C GLU A 461 25.12 23.50 -5.10
N GLY A 462 25.55 23.78 -3.86
CA GLY A 462 25.19 24.99 -3.14
C GLY A 462 23.81 24.97 -2.45
N HIS A 463 23.07 23.86 -2.54
CA HIS A 463 21.84 23.69 -1.76
C HIS A 463 22.13 23.71 -0.25
N ILE A 464 21.37 24.51 0.51
CA ILE A 464 21.68 24.78 1.93
C ILE A 464 21.65 23.54 2.82
N LEU A 465 20.88 22.52 2.45
CA LEU A 465 20.75 21.27 3.21
C LEU A 465 21.79 20.21 2.83
N LYS A 466 22.48 20.34 1.70
CA LYS A 466 23.36 19.31 1.14
C LYS A 466 24.48 18.92 2.10
N ASP A 467 25.26 19.91 2.54
CA ASP A 467 26.37 19.73 3.48
C ASP A 467 25.88 19.25 4.85
N LYS A 468 24.70 19.73 5.27
CA LYS A 468 24.11 19.35 6.54
C LYS A 468 23.73 17.88 6.57
N LEU A 469 23.10 17.38 5.51
CA LEU A 469 22.76 15.98 5.35
C LEU A 469 24.01 15.11 5.27
N ALA A 470 25.02 15.52 4.51
CA ALA A 470 26.29 14.80 4.45
C ALA A 470 26.94 14.65 5.83
N GLN A 471 26.98 15.74 6.61
CA GLN A 471 27.49 15.72 7.98
C GLN A 471 26.68 14.77 8.89
N VAL A 472 25.35 14.83 8.79
CA VAL A 472 24.44 14.04 9.63
C VAL A 472 24.51 12.56 9.29
N ALA A 473 24.60 12.20 8.00
CA ALA A 473 24.79 10.82 7.55
C ALA A 473 26.03 10.18 8.17
N VAL A 474 27.17 10.90 8.19
CA VAL A 474 28.40 10.45 8.86
C VAL A 474 28.20 10.25 10.37
N GLN A 475 27.48 11.17 11.03
CA GLN A 475 27.21 11.05 12.47
C GLN A 475 26.35 9.83 12.79
N ASP A 476 25.29 9.62 12.03
CA ASP A 476 24.30 8.59 12.33
C ASP A 476 24.82 7.20 11.96
N PHE A 477 25.62 7.08 10.90
CA PHE A 477 26.35 5.86 10.63
C PHE A 477 27.33 5.51 11.75
N ARG A 478 28.05 6.51 12.29
CA ARG A 478 28.93 6.29 13.45
C ARG A 478 28.14 5.81 14.66
N TYR A 479 27.00 6.44 14.99
CA TYR A 479 26.15 5.99 16.10
C TYR A 479 25.63 4.57 15.88
N ALA A 480 25.24 4.23 14.65
CA ALA A 480 24.82 2.88 14.30
C ALA A 480 25.94 1.84 14.52
N VAL A 481 27.16 2.13 14.06
CA VAL A 481 28.34 1.27 14.29
C VAL A 481 28.62 1.12 15.79
N GLU A 482 28.65 2.23 16.54
CA GLU A 482 28.95 2.20 17.98
C GLU A 482 27.93 1.37 18.78
N GLU A 483 26.64 1.42 18.44
CA GLU A 483 25.62 0.60 19.09
C GLU A 483 25.64 -0.86 18.60
N PHE A 484 25.85 -1.09 17.30
CA PHE A 484 25.93 -2.43 16.73
C PHE A 484 27.14 -3.21 17.27
N GLU A 485 28.28 -2.55 17.45
CA GLU A 485 29.48 -3.18 18.03
C GLU A 485 29.31 -3.56 19.52
N LYS A 486 28.35 -2.95 20.23
CA LYS A 486 28.03 -3.30 21.64
C LYS A 486 27.10 -4.51 21.72
N ASP A 487 25.99 -4.46 21.00
CA ASP A 487 24.84 -5.34 21.22
C ASP A 487 24.59 -6.33 20.07
N GLY A 488 25.27 -6.18 18.93
CA GLY A 488 25.01 -6.95 17.72
C GLY A 488 23.53 -6.86 17.31
N PHE A 489 22.93 -8.00 16.94
CA PHE A 489 21.52 -8.10 16.56
C PHE A 489 20.54 -8.22 17.74
N SER A 490 21.04 -8.24 18.98
CA SER A 490 20.17 -8.47 20.15
C SER A 490 19.19 -7.32 20.43
N ARG A 491 19.45 -6.13 19.88
CA ARG A 491 18.66 -4.93 20.09
C ARG A 491 17.62 -4.74 18.97
N LEU A 492 16.44 -5.31 19.18
CA LEU A 492 15.31 -5.12 18.28
C LEU A 492 14.80 -3.67 18.30
N PRO A 493 14.23 -3.18 17.20
CA PRO A 493 13.42 -1.96 17.21
C PRO A 493 12.25 -2.07 18.20
N ILE A 494 11.59 -0.96 18.52
CA ILE A 494 10.36 -1.00 19.32
C ILE A 494 9.28 -1.75 18.52
N PHE A 495 8.43 -2.51 19.21
CA PHE A 495 7.42 -3.41 18.61
C PHE A 495 6.54 -2.75 17.53
N TRP A 496 6.27 -1.45 17.66
CA TRP A 496 5.43 -0.67 16.74
C TRP A 496 6.19 -0.01 15.59
N GLU A 497 7.51 -0.14 15.52
CA GLU A 497 8.29 0.39 14.41
C GLU A 497 8.11 -0.48 13.17
N HIS A 498 7.98 0.16 12.00
CA HIS A 498 7.83 -0.55 10.72
C HIS A 498 9.09 -1.30 10.29
N THR A 499 10.15 -1.21 11.10
CA THR A 499 11.43 -1.89 10.95
C THR A 499 11.55 -3.12 11.85
N TYR A 500 10.57 -3.40 12.72
CA TYR A 500 10.65 -4.44 13.75
C TYR A 500 10.99 -5.84 13.20
N MET A 501 10.44 -6.19 12.04
CA MET A 501 10.61 -7.51 11.41
C MET A 501 11.94 -7.72 10.66
N THR A 502 12.81 -6.71 10.63
CA THR A 502 14.08 -6.72 9.87
C THR A 502 14.93 -7.93 10.24
N SER A 503 15.38 -8.68 9.22
CA SER A 503 16.30 -9.82 9.41
C SER A 503 17.75 -9.35 9.55
N GLU A 504 18.63 -10.21 10.07
CA GLU A 504 20.07 -9.92 10.17
C GLU A 504 20.68 -9.67 8.79
N SER A 505 20.31 -10.47 7.79
CA SER A 505 20.75 -10.28 6.40
C SER A 505 20.28 -8.95 5.80
N LEU A 506 19.03 -8.54 6.02
CA LEU A 506 18.53 -7.27 5.53
C LEU A 506 19.18 -6.09 6.28
N PHE A 507 19.37 -6.23 7.59
CA PHE A 507 20.10 -5.27 8.40
C PHE A 507 21.48 -5.00 7.81
N LEU A 508 22.24 -6.06 7.52
CA LEU A 508 23.58 -5.94 6.97
C LEU A 508 23.59 -5.44 5.52
N ALA A 509 22.56 -5.76 4.72
CA ALA A 509 22.37 -5.15 3.41
C ALA A 509 22.20 -3.63 3.54
N THR A 510 21.36 -3.17 4.45
CA THR A 510 21.18 -1.73 4.74
C THR A 510 22.47 -1.08 5.24
N ALA A 511 23.20 -1.74 6.14
CA ALA A 511 24.49 -1.24 6.63
C ALA A 511 25.54 -1.15 5.52
N SER A 512 25.60 -2.14 4.62
CA SER A 512 26.45 -2.12 3.43
C SER A 512 26.06 -0.98 2.49
N TRP A 513 24.76 -0.83 2.21
CA TRP A 513 24.23 0.23 1.37
C TRP A 513 24.63 1.63 1.88
N ALA A 514 24.40 1.90 3.17
CA ALA A 514 24.78 3.16 3.79
C ALA A 514 26.31 3.38 3.76
N ALA A 515 27.10 2.34 4.02
CA ALA A 515 28.56 2.42 3.95
C ALA A 515 29.07 2.72 2.53
N SER A 516 28.51 2.09 1.50
CA SER A 516 28.85 2.37 0.09
C SER A 516 28.56 3.83 -0.28
N LEU A 517 27.40 4.35 0.15
CA LEU A 517 27.05 5.76 -0.07
C LEU A 517 28.00 6.72 0.67
N LEU A 518 28.37 6.42 1.92
CA LEU A 518 29.35 7.23 2.64
C LEU A 518 30.73 7.17 2.01
N PHE A 519 31.14 6.04 1.44
CA PHE A 519 32.38 5.98 0.68
C PHE A 519 32.31 6.90 -0.56
N SER A 520 31.24 6.85 -1.34
CA SER A 520 31.04 7.76 -2.48
C SER A 520 31.01 9.24 -2.07
N LEU A 521 30.44 9.54 -0.90
CA LEU A 521 30.30 10.90 -0.39
C LEU A 521 31.61 11.49 0.17
N THR A 522 32.42 10.66 0.83
CA THR A 522 33.59 11.12 1.62
C THR A 522 34.94 10.76 1.01
N GLY A 523 34.99 9.69 0.21
CA GLY A 523 36.24 9.06 -0.26
C GLY A 523 37.03 8.33 0.83
N GLU A 524 36.48 8.13 2.04
CA GLU A 524 37.19 7.46 3.13
C GLU A 524 37.11 5.92 3.01
N GLU A 525 38.27 5.29 2.79
CA GLU A 525 38.43 3.84 2.59
C GLU A 525 37.90 2.95 3.74
N GLU A 526 37.67 3.51 4.93
CA GLU A 526 37.04 2.76 6.02
C GLU A 526 35.61 2.34 5.67
N TYR A 527 34.84 3.22 5.04
CA TYR A 527 33.47 2.91 4.64
C TYR A 527 33.43 1.82 3.57
N ALA A 528 34.34 1.86 2.59
CA ALA A 528 34.47 0.82 1.57
C ALA A 528 34.68 -0.58 2.19
N ARG A 529 35.62 -0.67 3.15
CA ARG A 529 35.88 -1.92 3.89
C ARG A 529 34.71 -2.38 4.76
N LYS A 530 33.98 -1.45 5.40
CA LYS A 530 32.78 -1.78 6.18
C LYS A 530 31.67 -2.29 5.26
N ALA A 531 31.47 -1.66 4.10
CA ALA A 531 30.49 -2.10 3.11
C ALA A 531 30.77 -3.55 2.67
N GLU A 532 32.00 -3.84 2.26
CA GLU A 532 32.43 -5.20 1.89
C GLU A 532 32.16 -6.20 3.02
N ARG A 533 32.60 -5.89 4.24
CA ARG A 533 32.44 -6.78 5.39
C ARG A 533 30.98 -7.10 5.69
N TYR A 534 30.09 -6.12 5.66
CA TYR A 534 28.67 -6.37 5.90
C TYR A 534 28.04 -7.17 4.77
N LEU A 535 28.43 -6.89 3.53
CA LEU A 535 27.92 -7.60 2.36
C LEU A 535 28.34 -9.08 2.33
N ASP A 536 29.49 -9.44 2.90
CA ASP A 536 29.94 -10.85 2.96
C ASP A 536 28.90 -11.76 3.64
N ASP A 537 28.28 -11.31 4.74
CA ASP A 537 27.22 -12.07 5.43
C ASP A 537 25.89 -12.06 4.66
N VAL A 538 25.59 -10.98 3.93
CA VAL A 538 24.44 -10.92 3.01
C VAL A 538 24.59 -11.95 1.91
N MET A 539 25.78 -12.04 1.32
CA MET A 539 26.12 -13.01 0.28
C MET A 539 26.08 -14.44 0.82
N ALA A 540 26.56 -14.67 2.05
CA ALA A 540 26.46 -15.95 2.73
C ALA A 540 25.00 -16.36 3.01
N SER A 541 24.11 -15.39 3.12
CA SER A 541 22.67 -15.60 3.30
C SER A 541 21.92 -15.86 1.99
N GLN A 542 22.56 -15.79 0.81
CA GLN A 542 21.90 -16.09 -0.47
C GLN A 542 21.89 -17.60 -0.76
N GLU A 543 20.76 -18.12 -1.24
CA GLU A 543 20.69 -19.48 -1.77
C GLU A 543 21.42 -19.56 -3.11
N THR A 544 22.50 -20.34 -3.18
CA THR A 544 23.31 -20.51 -4.40
C THR A 544 23.50 -21.98 -4.79
N GLU A 545 23.30 -22.92 -3.87
CA GLU A 545 23.35 -24.36 -4.14
C GLU A 545 22.08 -24.81 -4.87
N GLY A 546 20.97 -24.16 -4.52
CA GLY A 546 19.66 -24.32 -5.13
C GLY A 546 18.86 -25.49 -4.57
N ILE A 547 17.55 -25.30 -4.47
CA ILE A 547 16.61 -26.34 -4.09
C ILE A 547 16.11 -27.06 -5.33
N ARG A 548 16.04 -28.40 -5.26
CA ARG A 548 15.52 -29.22 -6.36
C ARG A 548 14.02 -29.40 -6.22
N THR A 549 13.27 -29.08 -7.27
CA THR A 549 11.83 -29.32 -7.32
C THR A 549 11.51 -30.76 -7.74
N ASP A 550 10.30 -31.22 -7.46
CA ASP A 550 9.76 -32.50 -7.92
C ASP A 550 9.70 -32.58 -9.45
N ALA A 551 9.63 -31.43 -10.13
CA ALA A 551 9.72 -31.32 -11.59
C ALA A 551 11.17 -31.43 -12.11
N GLY A 552 12.17 -31.49 -11.23
CA GLY A 552 13.59 -31.60 -11.57
C GLY A 552 14.28 -30.26 -11.85
N GLU A 553 13.57 -29.13 -11.67
CA GLU A 553 14.15 -27.79 -11.77
C GLU A 553 14.99 -27.49 -10.52
N VAL A 554 16.00 -26.63 -10.67
CA VAL A 554 16.79 -26.13 -9.54
C VAL A 554 16.51 -24.64 -9.40
N VAL A 555 16.05 -24.24 -8.21
CA VAL A 555 15.71 -22.85 -7.90
C VAL A 555 16.68 -22.32 -6.86
N SER A 556 17.31 -21.19 -7.13
CA SER A 556 18.25 -20.51 -6.25
C SER A 556 18.04 -18.99 -6.34
N GLY A 557 18.78 -18.22 -5.55
CA GLY A 557 18.91 -16.77 -5.64
C GLY A 557 18.13 -15.96 -4.62
N PHE A 558 17.18 -16.57 -3.91
CA PHE A 558 16.50 -15.94 -2.77
C PHE A 558 17.43 -15.81 -1.57
N PHE A 559 17.10 -14.89 -0.67
CA PHE A 559 17.86 -14.66 0.55
C PHE A 559 17.19 -15.33 1.76
N TYR A 560 18.01 -15.81 2.69
CA TYR A 560 17.61 -16.21 4.02
C TYR A 560 17.72 -15.03 4.98
N ARG A 561 17.11 -15.16 6.16
CA ARG A 561 17.16 -14.14 7.21
C ARG A 561 18.56 -13.96 7.83
N ASN A 562 19.43 -14.95 7.69
CA ASN A 562 20.82 -14.96 8.16
C ASN A 562 21.66 -16.05 7.47
N PRO A 563 22.99 -16.10 7.68
CA PRO A 563 23.89 -17.08 7.07
C PRO A 563 23.62 -18.55 7.47
N GLU A 564 22.86 -18.81 8.54
CA GLU A 564 22.46 -20.15 8.95
C GLU A 564 21.45 -20.80 8.00
N LYS A 565 20.81 -20.02 7.12
CA LYS A 565 19.89 -20.48 6.07
C LYS A 565 18.72 -21.35 6.56
N LYS A 566 18.16 -21.02 7.72
CA LYS A 566 17.00 -21.76 8.29
C LYS A 566 15.65 -21.21 7.87
N VAL A 567 15.53 -19.90 7.78
CA VAL A 567 14.28 -19.21 7.47
C VAL A 567 14.51 -18.32 6.26
N VAL A 568 13.72 -18.52 5.22
CA VAL A 568 13.78 -17.67 4.03
C VAL A 568 13.31 -16.26 4.41
N MET A 569 13.90 -15.24 3.78
CA MET A 569 13.48 -13.87 4.02
C MET A 569 12.12 -13.61 3.38
N HIS A 570 11.13 -13.29 4.21
CA HIS A 570 9.78 -12.97 3.79
C HIS A 570 9.32 -11.62 4.31
N PHE A 571 8.40 -11.02 3.58
CA PHE A 571 7.61 -9.87 4.04
C PHE A 571 6.13 -10.21 3.91
N ASN A 572 5.33 -9.76 4.86
CA ASN A 572 3.90 -10.09 4.95
C ASN A 572 3.00 -8.85 5.06
N HIS A 573 3.58 -7.65 5.20
CA HIS A 573 2.82 -6.41 5.25
C HIS A 573 3.70 -5.23 4.84
N GLN A 574 4.68 -4.86 5.67
CA GLN A 574 5.73 -3.90 5.31
C GLN A 574 6.85 -4.60 4.58
N ALA A 575 7.44 -3.94 3.56
CA ALA A 575 8.46 -4.57 2.71
C ALA A 575 9.61 -3.64 2.33
N ARG A 576 10.83 -4.17 2.43
CA ARG A 576 12.09 -3.51 2.05
C ARG A 576 13.07 -4.46 1.34
N GLU A 577 12.55 -5.46 0.64
CA GLU A 577 13.33 -6.43 -0.14
C GLU A 577 14.30 -5.78 -1.14
N HIS A 578 13.93 -4.63 -1.71
CA HIS A 578 14.79 -3.87 -2.61
C HIS A 578 16.13 -3.44 -2.00
N LEU A 579 16.27 -3.40 -0.67
CA LEU A 579 17.54 -3.00 -0.02
C LEU A 579 18.69 -3.97 -0.30
N TYR A 580 18.41 -5.26 -0.57
CA TYR A 580 19.46 -6.18 -1.02
C TYR A 580 20.09 -5.71 -2.34
N LEU A 581 19.26 -5.29 -3.28
CA LEU A 581 19.69 -4.87 -4.62
C LEU A 581 20.20 -3.43 -4.60
N MET A 582 19.73 -2.58 -3.70
CA MET A 582 20.35 -1.27 -3.45
C MET A 582 21.76 -1.43 -2.90
N ALA A 583 21.98 -2.32 -1.93
CA ALA A 583 23.31 -2.58 -1.38
C ALA A 583 24.28 -3.09 -2.45
N LEU A 584 23.85 -4.06 -3.26
CA LEU A 584 24.63 -4.57 -4.38
C LEU A 584 24.88 -3.50 -5.45
N SER A 585 23.86 -2.71 -5.81
CA SER A 585 24.01 -1.63 -6.80
C SER A 585 25.03 -0.58 -6.34
N GLU A 586 24.94 -0.10 -5.09
CA GLU A 586 25.82 0.95 -4.60
C GLU A 586 27.25 0.45 -4.37
N ILE A 587 27.45 -0.78 -3.90
CA ILE A 587 28.82 -1.31 -3.75
C ILE A 587 29.50 -1.57 -5.10
N ILE A 588 28.75 -2.08 -6.09
CA ILE A 588 29.25 -2.29 -7.47
C ILE A 588 29.62 -0.94 -8.09
N GLY A 589 28.77 0.07 -7.92
CA GLY A 589 29.02 1.42 -8.46
C GLY A 589 30.16 2.16 -7.77
N SER A 590 30.30 2.01 -6.45
CA SER A 590 31.33 2.70 -5.67
C SER A 590 32.70 2.01 -5.69
N GLN A 591 32.74 0.69 -5.92
CA GLN A 591 33.97 -0.11 -5.93
C GLN A 591 34.10 -1.00 -7.20
N PRO A 592 34.15 -0.40 -8.40
CA PRO A 592 34.09 -1.13 -9.67
C PRO A 592 35.34 -1.97 -9.99
N ASP A 593 36.46 -1.74 -9.30
CA ASP A 593 37.71 -2.49 -9.51
C ASP A 593 37.97 -3.52 -8.38
N HIS A 594 36.98 -3.78 -7.51
CA HIS A 594 37.14 -4.69 -6.38
C HIS A 594 37.22 -6.17 -6.82
N GLU A 595 38.03 -6.98 -6.12
CA GLU A 595 38.24 -8.39 -6.48
C GLU A 595 36.96 -9.25 -6.40
N LYS A 596 36.00 -8.82 -5.57
CA LYS A 596 34.69 -9.48 -5.40
C LYS A 596 33.61 -9.02 -6.39
N LEU A 597 33.90 -8.09 -7.31
CA LEU A 597 32.91 -7.56 -8.26
C LEU A 597 32.12 -8.66 -8.98
N ALA A 598 32.81 -9.67 -9.51
CA ALA A 598 32.18 -10.77 -10.22
C ALA A 598 31.24 -11.58 -9.31
N SER A 599 31.58 -11.72 -8.03
CA SER A 599 30.71 -12.38 -7.04
C SER A 599 29.46 -11.55 -6.77
N TRP A 600 29.58 -10.23 -6.64
CA TRP A 600 28.45 -9.33 -6.41
C TRP A 600 27.49 -9.31 -7.61
N MET A 601 28.04 -9.21 -8.83
CA MET A 601 27.24 -9.34 -10.06
C MET A 601 26.54 -10.71 -10.13
N GLY A 602 27.23 -11.79 -9.76
CA GLY A 602 26.63 -13.13 -9.69
C GLY A 602 25.44 -13.22 -8.71
N ALA A 603 25.48 -12.51 -7.57
CA ALA A 603 24.33 -12.45 -6.68
C ALA A 603 23.13 -11.73 -7.30
N VAL A 604 23.37 -10.66 -8.06
CA VAL A 604 22.32 -9.96 -8.82
C VAL A 604 21.71 -10.89 -9.88
N GLU A 605 22.53 -11.66 -10.60
CA GLU A 605 22.09 -12.65 -11.58
C GLU A 605 21.23 -13.76 -10.95
N HIS A 606 21.64 -14.29 -9.80
CA HIS A 606 20.88 -15.31 -9.08
C HIS A 606 19.52 -14.77 -8.64
N TYR A 607 19.47 -13.59 -8.03
CA TYR A 607 18.22 -12.98 -7.60
C TYR A 607 17.31 -12.62 -8.79
N GLY A 608 17.86 -12.08 -9.88
CA GLY A 608 17.10 -11.83 -11.10
C GLY A 608 16.50 -13.11 -11.69
N SER A 609 17.21 -14.23 -11.63
CA SER A 609 16.71 -15.54 -12.04
C SER A 609 15.58 -16.04 -11.15
N TYR A 610 15.70 -15.84 -9.83
CA TYR A 610 14.64 -16.14 -8.86
C TYR A 610 13.35 -15.35 -9.16
N ILE A 611 13.45 -14.05 -9.41
CA ILE A 611 12.29 -13.21 -9.74
C ILE A 611 11.59 -13.73 -11.01
N LYS A 612 12.35 -14.06 -12.06
CA LYS A 612 11.76 -14.62 -13.29
C LYS A 612 11.01 -15.94 -13.01
N PHE A 613 11.58 -16.80 -12.17
CA PHE A 613 10.93 -18.04 -11.74
C PHE A 613 9.58 -17.78 -11.04
N LEU A 614 9.54 -16.82 -10.11
CA LEU A 614 8.32 -16.49 -9.36
C LEU A 614 7.16 -16.01 -10.24
N THR A 615 7.43 -15.24 -11.30
CA THR A 615 6.38 -14.68 -12.17
C THR A 615 5.58 -15.74 -12.94
N ALA A 616 6.11 -16.96 -13.11
CA ALA A 616 5.40 -18.04 -13.80
C ALA A 616 4.17 -18.54 -13.03
N TYR A 617 4.14 -18.37 -11.70
CA TYR A 617 3.12 -18.98 -10.83
C TYR A 617 1.83 -18.16 -10.73
N THR A 618 1.85 -16.93 -11.22
CA THR A 618 0.74 -15.96 -11.22
C THR A 618 0.35 -15.55 -12.64
N ALA A 619 1.08 -16.04 -13.64
CA ALA A 619 0.76 -15.84 -15.05
C ALA A 619 -0.67 -16.33 -15.38
N PRO A 620 -1.44 -15.58 -16.19
CA PRO A 620 -0.98 -14.47 -17.02
C PRO A 620 -1.07 -13.08 -16.37
N TYR A 621 -1.35 -13.00 -15.06
CA TYR A 621 -1.32 -11.73 -14.34
C TYR A 621 0.12 -11.31 -14.03
N PRO A 622 0.42 -10.00 -14.06
CA PRO A 622 1.76 -9.45 -13.92
C PRO A 622 2.21 -9.30 -12.46
N MET A 623 1.85 -10.23 -11.57
CA MET A 623 2.16 -10.13 -10.13
C MET A 623 3.34 -11.04 -9.79
N ILE A 624 4.39 -10.56 -9.14
CA ILE A 624 5.42 -11.47 -8.61
C ILE A 624 4.82 -12.29 -7.46
N ALA A 625 4.99 -13.62 -7.48
CA ALA A 625 4.58 -14.48 -6.38
C ALA A 625 5.40 -14.17 -5.11
N SER A 626 4.81 -14.33 -3.93
CA SER A 626 5.45 -13.95 -2.66
C SER A 626 6.80 -14.61 -2.40
N GLY A 627 6.96 -15.90 -2.70
CA GLY A 627 8.23 -16.57 -2.47
C GLY A 627 8.13 -18.06 -2.13
N ILE A 628 9.27 -18.60 -1.74
CA ILE A 628 9.46 -20.00 -1.37
C ILE A 628 9.57 -20.13 0.15
N TYR A 629 8.74 -20.98 0.72
CA TYR A 629 8.62 -21.19 2.16
C TYR A 629 9.02 -22.61 2.51
N HIS A 630 9.83 -22.76 3.55
CA HIS A 630 10.15 -24.07 4.12
C HIS A 630 9.13 -24.50 5.18
N ILE A 631 8.71 -25.76 5.19
CA ILE A 631 7.63 -26.25 6.07
C ILE A 631 7.86 -26.00 7.57
N ASP A 632 9.12 -25.90 7.99
CA ASP A 632 9.52 -25.73 9.39
C ASP A 632 9.81 -24.29 9.82
N GLU A 633 9.60 -23.26 9.00
CA GLU A 633 9.92 -21.88 9.41
C GLU A 633 9.14 -21.44 10.66
N HIS A 634 7.90 -21.89 10.82
CA HIS A 634 7.08 -21.64 12.01
C HIS A 634 7.65 -22.22 13.32
N LYS A 635 8.64 -23.13 13.24
CA LYS A 635 9.32 -23.70 14.40
C LYS A 635 10.43 -22.78 14.93
N ASP A 636 10.91 -21.83 14.13
CA ASP A 636 11.85 -20.81 14.58
C ASP A 636 11.09 -19.68 15.26
N GLN A 637 10.91 -19.80 16.58
CA GLN A 637 10.09 -18.85 17.35
C GLN A 637 10.60 -17.41 17.25
N ALA A 638 11.92 -17.22 17.31
CA ALA A 638 12.54 -15.90 17.30
C ALA A 638 12.24 -15.16 16.00
N SER A 639 12.27 -15.87 14.87
CA SER A 639 11.92 -15.32 13.57
C SER A 639 10.41 -15.17 13.37
N PHE A 640 9.62 -16.16 13.78
CA PHE A 640 8.17 -16.18 13.52
C PHE A 640 7.47 -15.02 14.25
N ASP A 641 7.81 -14.78 15.51
CA ASP A 641 7.13 -13.79 16.35
C ASP A 641 7.38 -12.35 15.90
N VAL A 642 8.58 -12.04 15.40
CA VAL A 642 8.90 -10.69 14.89
C VAL A 642 8.30 -10.42 13.52
N GLN A 643 7.98 -11.47 12.75
CA GLN A 643 7.34 -11.34 11.45
C GLN A 643 5.81 -11.20 11.57
N HIS A 644 5.19 -11.89 12.52
CA HIS A 644 3.73 -11.96 12.64
C HIS A 644 3.23 -11.27 13.91
N LEU A 645 2.94 -9.98 13.80
CA LEU A 645 2.44 -9.18 14.92
C LEU A 645 0.99 -9.52 15.27
N LEU A 646 0.62 -9.40 16.55
CA LEU A 646 -0.79 -9.52 17.00
C LEU A 646 -1.45 -10.87 16.60
N VAL A 647 -0.69 -11.96 16.66
CA VAL A 647 -1.19 -13.33 16.41
C VAL A 647 -1.16 -14.18 17.68
N GLY A 648 -2.10 -15.13 17.77
CA GLY A 648 -2.10 -16.17 18.80
C GLY A 648 -1.41 -17.46 18.34
N ASP A 649 -1.31 -18.43 19.25
CA ASP A 649 -0.62 -19.72 19.00
C ASP A 649 -1.12 -20.49 17.77
N GLN A 650 -2.39 -20.31 17.40
CA GLN A 650 -3.01 -20.93 16.22
C GLN A 650 -2.32 -20.55 14.89
N ALA A 651 -1.60 -19.42 14.83
CA ALA A 651 -0.92 -18.97 13.62
C ALA A 651 0.14 -19.98 13.14
N LYS A 652 0.75 -20.73 14.07
CA LYS A 652 1.74 -21.78 13.74
C LYS A 652 1.08 -22.99 13.06
N GLU A 653 -0.12 -23.35 13.47
CA GLU A 653 -0.90 -24.40 12.79
C GLU A 653 -1.38 -23.91 11.42
N GLN A 654 -1.94 -22.69 11.37
CA GLN A 654 -2.40 -22.05 10.14
C GLN A 654 -1.28 -21.83 9.12
N TYR A 655 -0.02 -21.67 9.54
CA TYR A 655 1.14 -21.67 8.64
C TYR A 655 1.17 -22.94 7.78
N GLY A 656 1.04 -24.11 8.42
CA GLY A 656 1.00 -25.40 7.73
C GLY A 656 -0.22 -25.55 6.82
N GLU A 657 -1.39 -25.08 7.26
CA GLU A 657 -2.62 -25.07 6.45
C GLU A 657 -2.48 -24.21 5.20
N GLN A 658 -1.88 -23.02 5.32
CA GLN A 658 -1.63 -22.12 4.19
C GLN A 658 -0.65 -22.73 3.19
N LEU A 659 0.40 -23.43 3.66
CA LEU A 659 1.34 -24.12 2.77
C LEU A 659 0.69 -25.31 2.05
N GLN A 660 -0.28 -26.00 2.66
CA GLN A 660 -1.03 -27.05 1.97
C GLN A 660 -1.87 -26.54 0.79
N GLN A 661 -2.25 -25.25 0.80
CA GLN A 661 -2.93 -24.58 -0.32
C GLN A 661 -1.95 -24.00 -1.36
N ALA A 662 -0.65 -24.02 -1.07
CA ALA A 662 0.40 -23.47 -1.89
C ALA A 662 0.84 -24.44 -3.00
N VAL A 663 1.72 -23.98 -3.89
CA VAL A 663 2.30 -24.84 -4.92
C VAL A 663 3.47 -25.62 -4.32
N ARG A 664 3.29 -26.92 -4.14
CA ARG A 664 4.36 -27.80 -3.66
C ARG A 664 5.52 -27.82 -4.66
N LEU A 665 6.72 -27.48 -4.18
CA LEU A 665 7.95 -27.59 -4.96
C LEU A 665 8.64 -28.93 -4.72
N ASN A 666 8.70 -29.39 -3.46
CA ASN A 666 9.17 -30.72 -3.07
C ASN A 666 8.59 -31.12 -1.68
N ASP A 667 9.20 -32.06 -0.97
CA ASP A 667 8.73 -32.50 0.37
C ASP A 667 8.85 -31.42 1.46
N GLU A 668 9.77 -30.47 1.29
CA GLU A 668 10.17 -29.50 2.32
C GLU A 668 9.78 -28.05 1.96
N TYR A 669 9.69 -27.73 0.67
CA TYR A 669 9.51 -26.37 0.16
C TYR A 669 8.23 -26.22 -0.66
N TYR A 670 7.56 -25.08 -0.45
CA TYR A 670 6.33 -24.68 -1.09
C TYR A 670 6.45 -23.25 -1.62
N LEU A 671 5.88 -22.99 -2.80
CA LEU A 671 5.78 -21.65 -3.36
C LEU A 671 4.40 -21.07 -3.07
N LYS A 672 4.41 -19.89 -2.45
CA LYS A 672 3.23 -19.11 -2.13
C LYS A 672 3.10 -17.93 -3.09
N ARG A 673 1.90 -17.73 -3.65
CA ARG A 673 1.60 -16.57 -4.51
C ARG A 673 1.41 -15.30 -3.70
N PHE A 674 0.74 -15.42 -2.56
CA PHE A 674 0.62 -14.37 -1.55
C PHE A 674 1.35 -14.78 -0.28
N PRO A 675 1.86 -13.85 0.54
CA PRO A 675 2.59 -14.20 1.75
C PRO A 675 1.84 -15.14 2.68
N VAL A 676 2.59 -15.88 3.49
CA VAL A 676 2.01 -16.46 4.70
C VAL A 676 1.77 -15.32 5.68
N TRP A 677 0.51 -15.11 6.06
CA TRP A 677 0.10 -13.95 6.83
C TRP A 677 -1.18 -14.19 7.63
N PHE A 678 -1.45 -13.32 8.60
CA PHE A 678 -2.52 -13.51 9.60
C PHE A 678 -3.20 -12.17 9.90
N SER A 679 -2.91 -11.53 11.03
CA SER A 679 -3.52 -10.26 11.48
C SER A 679 -3.49 -9.14 10.42
N PHE A 680 -2.34 -8.93 9.78
CA PHE A 680 -2.16 -7.97 8.70
C PHE A 680 -2.10 -8.69 7.35
N LYS A 681 -2.82 -8.16 6.35
CA LYS A 681 -2.85 -8.72 4.99
C LYS A 681 -2.96 -7.61 3.95
N GLY A 682 -2.26 -7.81 2.84
CA GLY A 682 -2.27 -6.93 1.67
C GLY A 682 -0.85 -6.79 1.12
N ASN A 683 -0.71 -6.86 -0.21
CA ASN A 683 0.58 -7.12 -0.83
C ASN A 683 1.18 -5.95 -1.65
N ASN A 684 0.61 -4.74 -1.62
CA ASN A 684 1.12 -3.66 -2.46
C ASN A 684 2.56 -3.25 -2.09
N ALA A 685 2.90 -3.17 -0.81
CA ALA A 685 4.28 -2.87 -0.38
C ALA A 685 5.27 -3.92 -0.91
N ILE A 686 4.85 -5.19 -0.87
CA ILE A 686 5.67 -6.35 -1.26
C ILE A 686 5.92 -6.28 -2.76
N VAL A 687 4.88 -6.24 -3.58
CA VAL A 687 5.05 -6.22 -5.04
C VAL A 687 5.80 -4.99 -5.53
N LEU A 688 5.60 -3.81 -4.92
CA LEU A 688 6.36 -2.60 -5.27
C LEU A 688 7.84 -2.72 -4.85
N SER A 689 8.12 -3.26 -3.65
CA SER A 689 9.48 -3.50 -3.18
C SER A 689 10.21 -4.51 -4.05
N THR A 690 9.60 -5.66 -4.33
CA THR A 690 10.19 -6.68 -5.20
C THR A 690 10.31 -6.18 -6.65
N GLY A 691 9.36 -5.35 -7.10
CA GLY A 691 9.42 -4.64 -8.39
C GLY A 691 10.63 -3.72 -8.49
N LYS A 692 10.93 -2.91 -7.45
CA LYS A 692 12.15 -2.10 -7.39
C LYS A 692 13.41 -2.96 -7.41
N ALA A 693 13.44 -4.07 -6.69
CA ALA A 693 14.55 -5.01 -6.75
C ALA A 693 14.76 -5.56 -8.18
N ALA A 694 13.68 -5.88 -8.88
CA ALA A 694 13.72 -6.31 -10.28
C ALA A 694 14.21 -5.21 -11.23
N ALA A 695 13.82 -3.94 -11.01
CA ALA A 695 14.31 -2.81 -11.78
C ALA A 695 15.83 -2.65 -11.63
N LEU A 696 16.34 -2.65 -10.40
CA LEU A 696 17.78 -2.54 -10.12
C LEU A 696 18.57 -3.69 -10.74
N ALA A 697 18.09 -4.93 -10.59
CA ALA A 697 18.71 -6.08 -11.25
C ALA A 697 18.67 -5.96 -12.78
N GLY A 698 17.56 -5.49 -13.35
CA GLY A 698 17.43 -5.24 -14.78
C GLY A 698 18.39 -4.18 -15.30
N ILE A 699 18.62 -3.10 -14.55
CA ILE A 699 19.57 -2.05 -14.91
C ILE A 699 21.00 -2.58 -14.86
N LEU A 700 21.39 -3.22 -13.75
CA LEU A 700 22.76 -3.73 -13.56
C LEU A 700 23.13 -4.81 -14.59
N LEU A 701 22.18 -5.67 -14.95
CA LEU A 701 22.40 -6.77 -15.89
C LEU A 701 22.07 -6.40 -17.34
N ASN A 702 21.54 -5.20 -17.59
CA ASN A 702 20.94 -4.80 -18.86
C ASN A 702 19.90 -5.84 -19.36
N ASP A 703 19.04 -6.31 -18.45
CA ASP A 703 18.04 -7.35 -18.69
C ASP A 703 16.65 -6.74 -18.85
N GLN A 704 16.19 -6.62 -20.11
CA GLN A 704 14.89 -6.06 -20.43
C GLN A 704 13.72 -6.84 -19.82
N LYS A 705 13.85 -8.16 -19.62
CA LYS A 705 12.76 -8.95 -19.03
C LYS A 705 12.57 -8.57 -17.56
N LEU A 706 13.64 -8.30 -16.82
CA LEU A 706 13.56 -7.82 -15.44
C LEU A 706 12.96 -6.41 -15.36
N ILE A 707 13.32 -5.50 -16.28
CA ILE A 707 12.68 -4.19 -16.38
C ILE A 707 11.18 -4.31 -16.65
N GLN A 708 10.79 -5.18 -17.58
CA GLN A 708 9.39 -5.46 -17.85
C GLN A 708 8.68 -6.01 -16.61
N ILE A 709 9.29 -6.96 -15.88
CA ILE A 709 8.71 -7.52 -14.64
C ILE A 709 8.51 -6.44 -13.57
N ALA A 710 9.46 -5.52 -13.46
CA ALA A 710 9.38 -4.38 -12.54
C ALA A 710 8.17 -3.49 -12.86
N GLU A 711 8.03 -3.10 -14.14
CA GLU A 711 6.90 -2.31 -14.62
C GLU A 711 5.55 -3.04 -14.48
N GLU A 712 5.55 -4.35 -14.67
CA GLU A 712 4.39 -5.23 -14.53
C GLU A 712 3.76 -5.16 -13.12
N GLN A 713 4.54 -4.82 -12.07
CA GLN A 713 3.99 -4.61 -10.73
C GLN A 713 3.12 -3.34 -10.66
N LEU A 714 3.44 -2.31 -11.46
CA LEU A 714 2.58 -1.14 -11.63
C LEU A 714 1.30 -1.54 -12.36
N HIS A 715 1.39 -2.39 -13.42
CA HIS A 715 0.21 -2.87 -14.16
C HIS A 715 -0.76 -3.63 -13.28
N TRP A 716 -0.25 -4.46 -12.35
CA TRP A 716 -1.06 -5.17 -11.36
C TRP A 716 -1.91 -4.21 -10.52
N ILE A 717 -1.30 -3.13 -10.04
CA ILE A 717 -1.97 -2.10 -9.24
C ILE A 717 -2.96 -1.31 -10.10
N VAL A 718 -2.62 -0.94 -11.33
CA VAL A 718 -3.52 -0.17 -12.23
C VAL A 718 -4.34 -1.06 -13.17
N GLY A 719 -5.05 -2.04 -12.60
CA GLY A 719 -6.16 -2.71 -13.26
C GLY A 719 -5.87 -4.00 -14.00
N LYS A 720 -4.60 -4.38 -14.21
CA LYS A 720 -4.24 -5.70 -14.76
C LYS A 720 -4.22 -6.76 -13.66
N ASN A 721 -5.35 -6.88 -12.97
CA ASN A 721 -5.62 -7.85 -11.90
C ASN A 721 -7.00 -8.51 -12.11
N PRO A 722 -7.33 -9.60 -11.39
CA PRO A 722 -8.59 -10.34 -11.59
C PRO A 722 -9.86 -9.52 -11.39
N PHE A 723 -9.76 -8.39 -10.69
CA PHE A 723 -10.90 -7.56 -10.33
C PHE A 723 -11.18 -6.46 -11.35
N ASN A 724 -10.29 -6.24 -12.34
CA ASN A 724 -10.35 -5.12 -13.28
C ASN A 724 -10.44 -3.76 -12.58
N GLN A 725 -9.73 -3.60 -11.46
CA GLN A 725 -9.77 -2.39 -10.63
C GLN A 725 -8.39 -1.80 -10.49
N SER A 726 -8.28 -0.49 -10.70
CA SER A 726 -7.13 0.24 -10.21
C SER A 726 -7.19 0.32 -8.68
N LEU A 727 -6.09 -0.01 -8.02
CA LEU A 727 -5.94 0.13 -6.58
C LEU A 727 -5.47 1.53 -6.18
N MET A 728 -5.04 2.38 -7.13
CA MET A 728 -4.71 3.77 -6.86
C MET A 728 -5.94 4.66 -7.12
N TYR A 729 -6.34 5.45 -6.13
CA TYR A 729 -7.54 6.29 -6.25
C TYR A 729 -7.34 7.39 -7.30
N GLY A 730 -8.20 7.42 -8.31
CA GLY A 730 -8.13 8.41 -9.40
C GLY A 730 -7.12 8.12 -10.51
N GLU A 731 -6.42 6.99 -10.47
CA GLU A 731 -5.60 6.48 -11.58
C GLU A 731 -6.30 5.27 -12.23
N GLY A 732 -6.19 5.11 -13.55
CA GLY A 732 -6.92 4.06 -14.27
C GLY A 732 -8.45 4.12 -14.11
N TYR A 733 -9.08 2.95 -13.98
CA TYR A 733 -10.54 2.78 -13.96
C TYR A 733 -11.00 1.86 -12.82
N ASN A 734 -12.27 1.98 -12.44
CA ASN A 734 -12.91 1.18 -11.39
C ASN A 734 -12.17 1.23 -10.04
N PHE A 735 -11.47 2.33 -9.74
CA PHE A 735 -10.96 2.58 -8.41
C PHE A 735 -12.13 2.72 -7.42
N ALA A 736 -11.93 2.30 -6.19
CA ALA A 736 -12.93 2.32 -5.12
C ALA A 736 -12.45 3.22 -3.98
N GLN A 737 -13.39 3.62 -3.12
CA GLN A 737 -13.05 4.29 -1.86
C GLN A 737 -12.09 3.45 -1.01
N GLN A 738 -11.19 4.13 -0.31
CA GLN A 738 -10.17 3.54 0.54
C GLN A 738 -10.39 3.91 2.01
N TYR A 739 -9.67 3.25 2.91
CA TYR A 739 -9.83 3.49 4.34
C TYR A 739 -8.96 4.69 4.72
N THR A 740 -9.61 5.83 4.93
CA THR A 740 -9.02 7.13 5.30
C THR A 740 -10.02 7.91 6.13
N VAL A 741 -10.15 7.57 7.41
CA VAL A 741 -11.23 8.06 8.29
C VAL A 741 -11.05 9.52 8.70
N LEU A 742 -9.81 10.01 8.75
CA LEU A 742 -9.50 11.37 9.18
C LEU A 742 -9.33 12.32 7.99
N SER A 743 -8.41 12.02 7.08
CA SER A 743 -8.09 12.86 5.92
C SER A 743 -9.15 12.81 4.81
N GLY A 744 -9.89 11.70 4.68
CA GLY A 744 -10.83 11.49 3.57
C GLY A 744 -10.13 11.14 2.27
N GLU A 745 -10.91 10.90 1.21
CA GLU A 745 -10.40 10.40 -0.07
C GLU A 745 -9.45 11.39 -0.75
N MET A 746 -8.23 10.94 -1.06
CA MET A 746 -7.18 11.74 -1.67
C MET A 746 -6.73 11.13 -2.99
N VAL A 747 -6.73 11.94 -4.05
CA VAL A 747 -6.26 11.48 -5.37
C VAL A 747 -4.81 11.01 -5.28
N GLY A 748 -4.55 9.80 -5.78
CA GLY A 748 -3.24 9.15 -5.77
C GLY A 748 -2.95 8.28 -4.56
N GLU A 749 -3.87 8.17 -3.61
CA GLU A 749 -3.71 7.27 -2.48
C GLU A 749 -3.68 5.80 -2.93
N ILE A 750 -2.80 5.03 -2.29
CA ILE A 750 -2.58 3.61 -2.56
C ILE A 750 -2.81 2.86 -1.24
N PRO A 751 -3.62 1.80 -1.23
CA PRO A 751 -3.93 1.06 -0.02
C PRO A 751 -2.93 -0.06 0.21
N VAL A 752 -2.91 -0.64 1.41
CA VAL A 752 -2.12 -1.83 1.78
C VAL A 752 -2.16 -2.93 0.69
N GLY A 753 -3.32 -3.21 0.09
CA GLY A 753 -3.43 -3.98 -1.16
C GLY A 753 -4.13 -5.32 -1.04
N ILE A 754 -4.08 -6.11 -2.11
CA ILE A 754 -4.87 -7.35 -2.25
C ILE A 754 -4.43 -8.39 -1.23
N GLN A 755 -5.40 -8.98 -0.53
CA GLN A 755 -5.19 -10.01 0.50
C GLN A 755 -5.58 -11.42 0.00
N THR A 756 -5.51 -12.43 0.88
CA THR A 756 -6.11 -13.76 0.64
C THR A 756 -7.30 -14.00 1.57
N PHE A 757 -8.27 -14.77 1.07
CA PHE A 757 -9.40 -15.23 1.88
C PHE A 757 -8.97 -16.37 2.80
N GLU A 758 -9.19 -16.21 4.11
CA GLU A 758 -8.79 -17.17 5.15
C GLU A 758 -7.34 -17.70 4.95
N ASN A 759 -7.16 -19.02 4.77
CA ASN A 759 -5.88 -19.68 4.59
C ASN A 759 -5.60 -20.08 3.11
N GLU A 760 -6.38 -19.58 2.16
CA GLU A 760 -6.19 -19.89 0.73
C GLU A 760 -4.99 -19.13 0.11
N ASP A 761 -4.54 -19.58 -1.07
CA ASP A 761 -3.51 -18.92 -1.88
C ASP A 761 -4.10 -18.28 -3.16
N VAL A 762 -5.23 -17.57 -2.99
CA VAL A 762 -5.95 -16.87 -4.06
C VAL A 762 -6.26 -15.43 -3.67
N PRO A 763 -6.32 -14.50 -4.64
CA PRO A 763 -6.56 -13.09 -4.36
C PRO A 763 -7.96 -12.88 -3.82
N TYR A 764 -8.08 -11.97 -2.85
CA TYR A 764 -9.32 -11.53 -2.25
C TYR A 764 -9.29 -10.01 -2.08
N TRP A 765 -10.20 -9.33 -2.77
CA TRP A 765 -10.35 -7.88 -2.80
C TRP A 765 -11.83 -7.48 -2.73
N PRO A 766 -12.45 -7.60 -1.56
CA PRO A 766 -13.85 -7.22 -1.37
C PRO A 766 -14.09 -5.72 -1.49
N GLN A 767 -15.34 -5.33 -1.70
CA GLN A 767 -15.70 -3.91 -1.65
C GLN A 767 -15.54 -3.35 -0.23
N MET A 768 -15.73 -4.18 0.80
CA MET A 768 -15.55 -3.83 2.21
C MET A 768 -14.25 -3.05 2.45
N ASN A 769 -14.40 -1.93 3.14
CA ASN A 769 -13.36 -0.95 3.37
C ASN A 769 -12.97 -0.92 4.86
N SER A 770 -11.76 -1.41 5.16
CA SER A 770 -11.24 -1.59 6.51
C SER A 770 -9.74 -1.31 6.57
N ALA A 771 -9.25 -1.00 7.77
CA ALA A 771 -7.86 -0.64 8.02
C ALA A 771 -6.84 -1.70 7.58
N THR A 772 -7.20 -2.99 7.61
CA THR A 772 -6.21 -4.07 7.38
C THR A 772 -5.62 -4.10 5.96
N TYR A 773 -6.45 -3.93 4.93
CA TYR A 773 -6.04 -4.12 3.52
C TYR A 773 -6.41 -2.94 2.60
N LYS A 774 -7.32 -2.05 3.02
CA LYS A 774 -7.72 -0.85 2.26
C LYS A 774 -7.20 0.46 2.85
N GLU A 775 -6.48 0.43 3.97
CA GLU A 775 -5.89 1.64 4.52
C GLU A 775 -4.86 2.23 3.58
N VAL A 776 -4.97 3.53 3.35
CA VAL A 776 -4.02 4.29 2.55
C VAL A 776 -2.71 4.41 3.30
N TRP A 777 -1.57 4.26 2.64
CA TRP A 777 -0.25 4.35 3.28
C TRP A 777 0.71 5.19 2.44
N VAL A 778 1.26 6.26 3.01
CA VAL A 778 2.14 7.20 2.29
C VAL A 778 3.41 6.51 1.79
N GLY A 779 3.94 5.54 2.55
CA GLY A 779 5.08 4.72 2.14
C GLY A 779 4.85 3.96 0.82
N LEU A 780 3.61 3.61 0.46
CA LEU A 780 3.30 2.96 -0.82
C LEU A 780 3.40 3.93 -2.00
N ALA A 781 2.98 5.18 -1.82
CA ALA A 781 3.17 6.23 -2.81
C ALA A 781 4.66 6.52 -3.06
N GLY A 782 5.47 6.50 -1.99
CA GLY A 782 6.94 6.54 -2.10
C GLY A 782 7.47 5.37 -2.94
N LYS A 783 7.11 4.12 -2.59
CA LYS A 783 7.52 2.90 -3.32
C LYS A 783 7.10 2.91 -4.80
N TRP A 784 5.92 3.44 -5.09
CA TRP A 784 5.46 3.67 -6.46
C TRP A 784 6.39 4.65 -7.21
N MET A 785 6.67 5.82 -6.62
CA MET A 785 7.52 6.84 -7.24
C MET A 785 8.94 6.35 -7.52
N THR A 786 9.58 5.69 -6.54
CA THR A 786 10.96 5.20 -6.71
C THR A 786 11.07 4.11 -7.78
N LEU A 787 10.06 3.25 -7.92
CA LEU A 787 10.01 2.27 -9.01
C LEU A 787 9.85 2.96 -10.38
N VAL A 788 8.97 3.96 -10.48
CA VAL A 788 8.82 4.75 -11.72
C VAL A 788 10.10 5.52 -12.06
N ALA A 789 10.82 6.03 -11.06
CA ALA A 789 12.11 6.70 -11.25
C ALA A 789 13.15 5.76 -11.88
N ASP A 790 13.22 4.50 -11.45
CA ASP A 790 14.12 3.50 -12.05
C ASP A 790 13.75 3.19 -13.51
N LEU A 791 12.45 3.13 -13.83
CA LEU A 791 11.98 2.96 -15.22
C LEU A 791 12.33 4.17 -16.11
N TYR A 792 12.23 5.39 -15.57
CA TYR A 792 12.63 6.60 -16.29
C TYR A 792 14.14 6.63 -16.53
N ALA A 793 14.92 6.22 -15.53
CA ALA A 793 16.37 6.13 -15.65
C ALA A 793 16.78 5.11 -16.74
N TYR A 794 16.09 3.97 -16.81
CA TYR A 794 16.34 2.97 -17.86
C TYR A 794 16.00 3.49 -19.26
N ASP A 795 14.84 4.13 -19.44
CA ASP A 795 14.43 4.66 -20.75
C ASP A 795 15.40 5.73 -21.27
N LYS A 796 16.05 6.51 -20.39
CA LYS A 796 17.07 7.52 -20.76
C LYS A 796 18.41 6.93 -21.21
N GLN A 797 18.73 5.70 -20.83
CA GLN A 797 19.99 5.05 -21.19
C GLN A 797 19.95 4.44 -22.60
N LYS A 798 18.75 4.27 -23.17
CA LYS A 798 18.51 3.84 -24.55
C LYS A 798 18.50 5.01 -25.51
#